data_AF-A0A8B6Y1Y6-F1
#
_entry.id   AF-A0A8B6Y1Y6-F1
#
_cell.length_a   1.000
_cell.length_b   1.000
_cell.length_c   1.000
_cell.angle_alpha   90.00
_cell.angle_beta   90.00
_cell.angle_gamma   90.00
#
_symmetry.space_group_name_H-M   'P 1'
#
loop_
_entity.id
_entity.type
_entity.pdbx_description
1 polymer ?
#
loop_
_entity_poly.entity_id
_entity_poly.type
_entity_poly.pdbx_seq_one_letter_code
_entity_poly.pdbx_strand_id
1 'polypeptide(L)'
;MKVKLVLHDSSIQVGWLHSKLKVPHANHCCLQEVWSIPNPKRSYVIDTIIRLCNQAQPDFSEKYSQLELEVDVQLVKNRLADSYDYMAKMAQSIHGIYLLNAICTIPPSSTFEVEDLGKLLATAIVWIETVEYTSNFQIKNLIKQYRQQTLSWIMQLMKFNSELYISCLLPDPPLYARVGHPWNMLASVVRKDLELMQRLSKLIVHELIPENIWERVFPIWLKEIKERIPQSDICKFKKILGQIFGVNSNTHSSYALSFLYKRLQSTEMQEYLEALVWVQILSYLDVHIDMLPLFDIFIKMIIGVEKNISSTVTAFPFPDKVVLERMNSNKLVRSNSLTPGSPPQSATPVTSGMPMLLNVKDHLTFAVLMLDVLIKQLTIQKSDSDIQISKEECNSIVILLVCILDQLFNVDHSEHINGDCMQCQVMTIILYQTALLLDLVIVDQIKCQVLSHEYSRSMKKSFSKKEKLSKDFRNSEDILSQPIPEEDSNEEHLINDDADKDILKVYKGNNFDKLMFSFPELRIMESLLQQLKHVCDTSGIVHIISCLEVLCYRGKCLQAFAKMEEKLIQSFQKKLLIPSLWKLLESSSSNIAKLIAPLLLHCSLLPYGTEIICERIEIDINAESWKTRFDVVDKIGLICQFFGGDFSHNEHPGKSVVVHGITYLAYALQDVNVSVAMKARSMMQAIKSTSLK
;
A
#
# COMPACT_ATOMS: atom_id res chain seq x y z
N MET A 1 4.14 50.27 44.30
CA MET A 1 3.47 49.37 45.27
C MET A 1 4.32 48.12 45.43
N LYS A 2 4.80 47.81 46.64
CA LYS A 2 5.52 46.56 46.93
C LYS A 2 4.53 45.56 47.54
N VAL A 3 4.26 44.46 46.83
CA VAL A 3 3.47 43.33 47.35
C VAL A 3 4.43 42.39 48.05
N LYS A 4 4.16 42.04 49.31
CA LYS A 4 4.89 41.02 50.06
C LYS A 4 3.90 39.91 50.40
N LEU A 5 4.07 38.74 49.79
CA LEU A 5 3.31 37.53 50.12
C LEU A 5 4.00 36.84 51.31
N VAL A 6 3.25 36.57 52.36
CA VAL A 6 3.71 35.76 53.49
C VAL A 6 2.89 34.48 53.48
N LEU A 7 3.57 33.34 53.30
CA LEU A 7 2.98 32.01 53.43
C LEU A 7 2.98 31.62 54.92
N HIS A 8 1.81 31.36 55.48
CA HIS A 8 1.67 30.54 56.67
C HIS A 8 0.57 29.51 56.42
N ASP A 9 0.69 28.37 57.10
CA ASP A 9 -0.07 27.13 56.96
C ASP A 9 -1.50 27.29 56.40
N SER A 10 -1.73 26.56 55.30
CA SER A 10 -3.02 26.23 54.67
C SER A 10 -4.02 27.36 54.34
N SER A 11 -3.65 28.63 54.41
CA SER A 11 -4.46 29.73 53.85
C SER A 11 -3.61 30.92 53.39
N ILE A 12 -3.82 31.39 52.15
CA ILE A 12 -3.07 32.51 51.56
C ILE A 12 -3.88 33.80 51.75
N GLN A 13 -3.37 34.75 52.54
CA GLN A 13 -3.86 36.13 52.60
C GLN A 13 -2.91 37.07 51.81
N VAL A 14 -3.47 37.84 50.86
CA VAL A 14 -2.74 38.86 50.11
C VAL A 14 -2.95 40.22 50.77
N GLY A 15 -1.89 40.81 51.34
CA GLY A 15 -1.95 42.13 51.99
C GLY A 15 -1.51 43.27 51.06
N TRP A 16 -2.36 44.29 50.92
CA TRP A 16 -1.98 45.59 50.34
C TRP A 16 -1.73 46.61 51.44
N LEU A 17 -0.56 47.25 51.43
CA LEU A 17 -0.24 48.36 52.33
C LEU A 17 -0.80 49.66 51.74
N HIS A 18 -2.04 50.01 52.12
CA HIS A 18 -2.57 51.35 51.88
C HIS A 18 -2.18 52.26 53.04
N SER A 19 -1.28 53.20 52.79
CA SER A 19 -1.04 54.29 53.74
C SER A 19 -2.25 55.23 53.73
N LYS A 20 -2.93 55.30 54.87
CA LYS A 20 -3.90 56.33 55.27
C LYS A 20 -5.16 56.43 54.40
N LEU A 21 -6.14 55.54 54.60
CA LEU A 21 -7.58 55.85 54.49
C LEU A 21 -8.33 54.77 55.29
N LYS A 22 -9.13 55.19 56.28
CA LYS A 22 -9.94 54.31 57.15
C LYS A 22 -11.09 53.69 56.34
N VAL A 23 -10.83 52.59 55.65
CA VAL A 23 -11.87 51.73 55.06
C VAL A 23 -11.75 50.36 55.75
N PRO A 24 -12.85 49.73 56.20
CA PRO A 24 -12.78 48.40 56.81
C PRO A 24 -12.16 47.41 55.82
N HIS A 25 -11.28 46.54 56.33
CA HIS A 25 -10.68 45.46 55.54
C HIS A 25 -11.79 44.63 54.88
N ALA A 26 -11.77 44.55 53.55
CA ALA A 26 -12.55 43.53 52.86
C ALA A 26 -11.98 42.16 53.29
N ASN A 27 -12.79 41.35 53.98
CA ASN A 27 -12.43 39.97 54.26
C ASN A 27 -12.20 39.26 52.92
N HIS A 28 -10.94 38.92 52.61
CA HIS A 28 -10.63 38.06 51.48
C HIS A 28 -11.14 36.65 51.79
N CYS A 29 -12.28 36.27 51.21
CA CYS A 29 -12.76 34.89 51.23
C CYS A 29 -11.77 33.98 50.48
N CYS A 30 -11.67 32.71 50.89
CA CYS A 30 -10.96 31.69 50.12
C CYS A 30 -11.41 31.73 48.65
N LEU A 31 -10.48 31.46 47.73
CA LEU A 31 -10.78 31.32 46.31
C LEU A 31 -11.91 30.29 46.15
N GLN A 32 -13.07 30.76 45.66
CA GLN A 32 -14.25 29.93 45.45
C GLN A 32 -14.07 29.08 44.19
N GLU A 33 -14.67 27.88 44.17
CA GLU A 33 -14.68 27.05 42.96
C GLU A 33 -15.34 27.79 41.79
N VAL A 34 -14.74 27.71 40.60
CA VAL A 34 -15.17 28.44 39.40
C VAL A 34 -16.63 28.16 39.05
N TRP A 35 -17.09 26.92 39.26
CA TRP A 35 -18.45 26.50 38.91
C TRP A 35 -19.53 27.07 39.83
N SER A 36 -19.14 27.56 41.02
CA SER A 36 -20.05 28.21 41.97
C SER A 36 -20.28 29.69 41.63
N ILE A 37 -19.51 30.24 40.69
CA ILE A 37 -19.63 31.62 40.24
C ILE A 37 -20.70 31.70 39.15
N PRO A 38 -21.72 32.59 39.27
CA PRO A 38 -22.72 32.77 38.23
C PRO A 38 -22.16 33.49 36.99
N ASN A 39 -22.73 33.20 35.81
CA ASN A 39 -22.47 34.00 34.61
C ASN A 39 -22.98 35.45 34.79
N PRO A 40 -22.30 36.47 34.22
CA PRO A 40 -21.13 36.41 33.34
C PRO A 40 -19.77 36.42 34.07
N LYS A 41 -19.75 36.55 35.41
CA LYS A 41 -18.50 36.65 36.20
C LYS A 41 -17.60 35.43 36.02
N ARG A 42 -18.18 34.24 35.89
CA ARG A 42 -17.47 32.98 35.61
C ARG A 42 -16.66 33.05 34.31
N SER A 43 -17.27 33.52 33.22
CA SER A 43 -16.61 33.66 31.92
C SER A 43 -15.39 34.59 31.99
N TYR A 44 -15.49 35.72 32.69
CA TYR A 44 -14.33 36.61 32.91
C TYR A 44 -13.19 35.95 33.68
N VAL A 45 -13.51 35.15 34.70
CA VAL A 45 -12.49 34.40 35.47
C VAL A 45 -11.80 33.38 34.58
N ILE A 46 -12.57 32.61 33.80
CA ILE A 46 -12.06 31.62 32.85
C ILE A 46 -11.18 32.27 31.79
N ASP A 47 -11.64 33.35 31.16
CA ASP A 47 -10.86 34.11 30.17
C ASP A 47 -9.57 34.68 30.77
N THR A 48 -9.60 35.10 32.04
CA THR A 48 -8.41 35.58 32.75
C THR A 48 -7.40 34.45 32.97
N ILE A 49 -7.85 33.28 33.42
CA ILE A 49 -6.99 32.10 33.57
C ILE A 49 -6.36 31.73 32.23
N ILE A 50 -7.16 31.68 31.16
CA ILE A 50 -6.69 31.35 29.81
C ILE A 50 -5.62 32.34 29.33
N ARG A 51 -5.87 33.65 29.50
CA ARG A 51 -4.92 34.70 29.13
C ARG A 51 -3.62 34.62 29.91
N LEU A 52 -3.67 34.27 31.20
CA LEU A 52 -2.48 34.06 32.02
C LEU A 52 -1.68 32.85 31.53
N CYS A 53 -2.33 31.70 31.34
CA CYS A 53 -1.69 30.48 30.83
C CYS A 53 -0.99 30.71 29.49
N ASN A 54 -1.65 31.43 28.56
CA ASN A 54 -1.13 31.72 27.22
C ASN A 54 -0.05 32.82 27.17
N GLN A 55 0.37 33.40 28.31
CA GLN A 55 1.53 34.32 28.32
C GLN A 55 2.84 33.60 28.02
N ALA A 56 2.96 32.33 28.42
CA ALA A 56 4.11 31.51 28.05
C ALA A 56 4.04 31.23 26.54
N GLN A 57 5.18 31.39 25.88
CA GLN A 57 5.35 31.05 24.47
C GLN A 57 6.48 30.04 24.33
N PRO A 58 6.37 29.06 23.42
CA PRO A 58 7.42 28.07 23.22
C PRO A 58 8.67 28.75 22.66
N ASP A 59 9.82 28.12 22.84
CA ASP A 59 10.99 28.48 22.04
C ASP A 59 10.70 28.14 20.58
N PHE A 60 10.33 29.17 19.80
CA PHE A 60 9.99 29.02 18.38
C PHE A 60 11.18 28.57 17.55
N SER A 61 12.41 28.86 17.97
CA SER A 61 13.60 28.39 17.28
C SER A 61 13.70 26.87 17.36
N GLU A 62 13.54 26.32 18.57
CA GLU A 62 13.54 24.88 18.79
C GLU A 62 12.32 24.21 18.13
N LYS A 63 11.12 24.78 18.33
CA LYS A 63 9.87 24.25 17.77
C LYS A 63 9.87 24.21 16.24
N TYR A 64 10.28 25.29 15.57
CA TYR A 64 10.28 25.35 14.10
C TYR A 64 11.44 24.61 13.47
N SER A 65 12.57 24.48 14.15
CA SER A 65 13.64 23.57 13.73
C SER A 65 13.18 22.11 13.76
N GLN A 66 12.39 21.69 14.76
CA GLN A 66 11.82 20.35 14.81
C GLN A 66 10.82 20.10 13.67
N LEU A 67 10.11 21.15 13.24
CA LEU A 67 9.09 21.12 12.18
C LEU A 67 9.61 21.40 10.76
N GLU A 68 10.89 21.73 10.60
CA GLU A 68 11.49 22.13 9.30
C GLU A 68 10.75 23.29 8.62
N LEU A 69 10.19 24.18 9.45
CA LEU A 69 9.56 25.39 8.96
C LEU A 69 10.60 26.49 8.85
N GLU A 70 10.56 27.25 7.75
CA GLU A 70 11.36 28.45 7.61
C GLU A 70 11.08 29.40 8.77
N VAL A 71 12.12 29.68 9.54
CA VAL A 71 12.07 30.60 10.66
C VAL A 71 12.10 32.00 10.08
N ASP A 72 11.04 32.78 10.30
CA ASP A 72 11.10 34.21 10.04
C ASP A 72 12.12 34.83 11.01
N VAL A 73 13.31 35.10 10.47
CA VAL A 73 14.48 35.59 11.19
C VAL A 73 14.18 36.92 11.91
N GLN A 74 13.23 37.72 11.41
CA GLN A 74 12.83 38.98 12.07
C GLN A 74 11.94 38.73 13.28
N LEU A 75 11.03 37.76 13.23
CA LEU A 75 10.17 37.37 14.37
C LEU A 75 10.98 36.80 15.54
N VAL A 76 12.01 35.99 15.27
CA VAL A 76 12.88 35.42 16.31
C VAL A 76 13.82 36.46 16.90
N LYS A 77 14.42 37.32 16.07
CA LYS A 77 15.31 38.41 16.53
C LYS A 77 14.59 39.44 17.41
N ASN A 78 13.35 39.80 17.08
CA ASN A 78 12.58 40.76 17.87
C ASN A 78 12.14 40.23 19.25
N ARG A 79 12.10 38.90 19.47
CA ARG A 79 11.70 38.29 20.75
C ARG A 79 12.87 37.91 21.67
N LEU A 80 14.05 37.64 21.10
CA LEU A 80 15.28 37.41 21.87
C LEU A 80 15.83 38.66 22.56
N ALA A 81 15.36 39.86 22.15
CA ALA A 81 15.79 41.13 22.72
C ALA A 81 15.36 41.34 24.19
N ASP A 82 14.35 40.62 24.70
CA ASP A 82 13.78 40.84 26.05
C ASP A 82 13.75 39.57 26.92
N SER A 83 14.93 39.08 27.32
CA SER A 83 15.05 37.93 28.25
C SER A 83 14.29 38.14 29.59
N TYR A 84 14.19 39.38 30.06
CA TYR A 84 13.47 39.71 31.30
C TYR A 84 11.94 39.63 31.13
N ASP A 85 11.43 39.95 29.94
CA ASP A 85 10.00 39.87 29.60
C ASP A 85 9.55 38.40 29.47
N TYR A 86 10.41 37.53 28.92
CA TYR A 86 10.14 36.08 28.87
C TYR A 86 9.95 35.47 30.28
N MET A 87 10.84 35.80 31.23
CA MET A 87 10.75 35.30 32.60
C MET A 87 9.48 35.78 33.32
N ALA A 88 9.09 37.04 33.13
CA ALA A 88 7.88 37.61 33.70
C ALA A 88 6.61 36.94 33.11
N LYS A 89 6.56 36.77 31.80
CA LYS A 89 5.47 36.07 31.09
C LYS A 89 5.35 34.61 31.52
N MET A 90 6.47 33.92 31.71
CA MET A 90 6.49 32.55 32.19
C MET A 90 5.97 32.44 33.64
N ALA A 91 6.35 33.37 34.51
CA ALA A 91 5.82 33.41 35.88
C ALA A 91 4.30 33.64 35.92
N GLN A 92 3.77 34.51 35.04
CA GLN A 92 2.33 34.72 34.87
C GLN A 92 1.62 33.44 34.39
N SER A 93 2.23 32.70 33.45
CA SER A 93 1.71 31.43 32.97
C SER A 93 1.66 30.35 34.05
N ILE A 94 2.72 30.23 34.84
CA ILE A 94 2.75 29.31 36.00
C ILE A 94 1.65 29.69 37.00
N HIS A 95 1.42 30.99 37.24
CA HIS A 95 0.33 31.43 38.10
C HIS A 95 -1.05 31.11 37.52
N GLY A 96 -1.23 31.26 36.20
CA GLY A 96 -2.46 30.86 35.51
C GLY A 96 -2.77 29.37 35.69
N ILE A 97 -1.78 28.50 35.53
CA ILE A 97 -1.93 27.05 35.73
C ILE A 97 -2.15 26.68 37.19
N TYR A 98 -1.51 27.40 38.11
CA TYR A 98 -1.81 27.25 39.54
C TYR A 98 -3.27 27.55 39.83
N LEU A 99 -3.83 28.65 39.28
CA LEU A 99 -5.25 28.97 39.41
C LEU A 99 -6.11 27.89 38.77
N LEU A 100 -5.81 27.46 37.54
CA LEU A 100 -6.55 26.38 36.88
C LEU A 100 -6.64 25.14 37.76
N ASN A 101 -5.52 24.66 38.31
CA ASN A 101 -5.49 23.48 39.16
C ASN A 101 -6.16 23.70 40.54
N ALA A 102 -6.21 24.94 41.04
CA ALA A 102 -6.75 25.25 42.36
C ALA A 102 -8.27 25.52 42.37
N ILE A 103 -8.82 26.17 41.34
CA ILE A 103 -10.22 26.64 41.33
C ILE A 103 -11.09 26.01 40.24
N CYS A 104 -10.51 25.40 39.20
CA CYS A 104 -11.25 24.70 38.15
C CYS A 104 -11.33 23.20 38.45
N THR A 105 -11.98 22.80 39.54
CA THR A 105 -12.21 21.38 39.87
C THR A 105 -13.12 20.70 38.84
N ILE A 106 -13.28 19.39 38.88
CA ILE A 106 -14.21 18.71 37.97
C ILE A 106 -15.63 19.00 38.45
N PRO A 107 -16.51 19.55 37.59
CA PRO A 107 -17.85 19.93 38.02
C PRO A 107 -18.67 18.69 38.44
N PRO A 108 -19.44 18.75 39.55
CA PRO A 108 -20.20 17.62 40.09
C PRO A 108 -21.46 17.22 39.29
N SER A 109 -21.47 17.43 37.97
CA SER A 109 -22.52 17.21 36.97
C SER A 109 -23.69 18.22 36.93
N SER A 110 -24.10 18.59 35.70
CA SER A 110 -25.18 19.50 35.25
C SER A 110 -25.02 21.04 35.41
N THR A 111 -24.04 21.55 36.14
CA THR A 111 -23.93 23.02 36.43
C THR A 111 -22.96 23.81 35.54
N PHE A 112 -22.32 23.16 34.56
CA PHE A 112 -21.23 23.76 33.77
C PHE A 112 -21.55 23.81 32.27
N GLU A 113 -21.03 24.84 31.60
CA GLU A 113 -21.05 24.93 30.15
C GLU A 113 -19.90 24.14 29.55
N VAL A 114 -20.21 23.26 28.60
CA VAL A 114 -19.22 22.38 27.95
C VAL A 114 -18.13 23.19 27.24
N GLU A 115 -18.49 24.35 26.67
CA GLU A 115 -17.55 25.24 25.99
C GLU A 115 -16.49 25.82 26.94
N ASP A 116 -16.89 26.24 28.14
CA ASP A 116 -16.01 26.81 29.15
C ASP A 116 -14.99 25.77 29.65
N LEU A 117 -15.45 24.53 29.86
CA LEU A 117 -14.58 23.42 30.21
C LEU A 117 -13.64 23.05 29.05
N GLY A 118 -14.13 23.09 27.81
CA GLY A 118 -13.35 22.86 26.61
C GLY A 118 -12.23 23.88 26.41
N LYS A 119 -12.50 25.18 26.65
CA LYS A 119 -11.47 26.24 26.60
C LYS A 119 -10.36 26.00 27.61
N LEU A 120 -10.71 25.66 28.86
CA LEU A 120 -9.75 25.36 29.92
C LEU A 120 -8.91 24.13 29.59
N LEU A 121 -9.55 23.06 29.08
CA LEU A 121 -8.87 21.84 28.66
C LEU A 121 -7.89 22.12 27.51
N ALA A 122 -8.33 22.77 26.44
CA ALA A 122 -7.46 23.12 25.32
C ALA A 122 -6.27 23.98 25.77
N THR A 123 -6.50 24.92 26.69
CA THR A 123 -5.45 25.75 27.29
C THR A 123 -4.43 24.92 28.08
N ALA A 124 -4.89 23.97 28.89
CA ALA A 124 -4.01 23.09 29.64
C ALA A 124 -3.15 22.22 28.72
N ILE A 125 -3.73 21.69 27.64
CA ILE A 125 -3.02 20.90 26.62
C ILE A 125 -1.95 21.76 25.92
N VAL A 126 -2.29 22.98 25.49
CA VAL A 126 -1.36 23.94 24.87
C VAL A 126 -0.22 24.29 25.83
N TRP A 127 -0.52 24.45 27.12
CA TRP A 127 0.49 24.74 28.12
C TRP A 127 1.48 23.58 28.29
N ILE A 128 0.99 22.34 28.36
CA ILE A 128 1.83 21.13 28.43
C ILE A 128 2.79 21.05 27.25
N GLU A 129 2.32 21.32 26.03
CA GLU A 129 3.17 21.42 24.84
C GLU A 129 4.23 22.54 25.01
N THR A 130 3.79 23.73 25.42
CA THR A 130 4.62 24.93 25.48
C THR A 130 5.79 24.77 26.45
N VAL A 131 5.56 24.13 27.60
CA VAL A 131 6.60 23.95 28.61
C VAL A 131 7.70 22.96 28.21
N GLU A 132 7.46 22.10 27.22
CA GLU A 132 8.48 21.18 26.71
C GLU A 132 9.61 21.91 25.98
N TYR A 133 9.25 22.97 25.26
CA TYR A 133 10.19 23.84 24.53
C TYR A 133 10.84 24.89 25.42
N THR A 134 10.69 24.81 26.74
CA THR A 134 11.37 25.74 27.64
C THR A 134 12.82 25.31 27.79
N SER A 135 13.79 26.16 27.48
CA SER A 135 15.23 25.84 27.59
C SER A 135 15.82 26.12 28.99
N ASN A 136 15.17 26.95 29.82
CA ASN A 136 15.70 27.38 31.13
C ASN A 136 15.53 26.31 32.24
N PHE A 137 16.65 25.83 32.78
CA PHE A 137 16.71 24.79 33.82
C PHE A 137 15.98 25.14 35.13
N GLN A 138 16.06 26.39 35.59
CA GLN A 138 15.40 26.79 36.85
C GLN A 138 13.88 26.76 36.72
N ILE A 139 13.36 27.18 35.57
CA ILE A 139 11.93 27.14 35.27
C ILE A 139 11.46 25.70 35.08
N LYS A 140 12.24 24.83 34.41
CA LYS A 140 11.91 23.40 34.25
C LYS A 140 11.59 22.72 35.59
N ASN A 141 12.33 23.04 36.66
CA ASN A 141 12.09 22.47 37.99
C ASN A 141 10.77 22.97 38.62
N LEU A 142 10.44 24.25 38.49
CA LEU A 142 9.15 24.80 38.95
C LEU A 142 7.98 24.24 38.14
N ILE A 143 8.13 24.14 36.82
CA ILE A 143 7.15 23.53 35.91
C ILE A 143 6.87 22.10 36.32
N LYS A 144 7.89 21.32 36.71
CA LYS A 144 7.75 19.89 37.02
C LYS A 144 6.69 19.64 38.11
N GLN A 145 6.62 20.48 39.13
CA GLN A 145 5.64 20.36 40.22
C GLN A 145 4.21 20.58 39.71
N TYR A 146 3.97 21.66 38.96
CA TYR A 146 2.64 21.98 38.42
C TYR A 146 2.24 21.09 37.24
N ARG A 147 3.22 20.56 36.51
CA ARG A 147 3.01 19.63 35.40
C ARG A 147 2.33 18.36 35.88
N GLN A 148 2.78 17.74 36.96
CA GLN A 148 2.14 16.52 37.47
C GLN A 148 0.68 16.76 37.89
N GLN A 149 0.40 17.89 38.53
CA GLN A 149 -0.98 18.28 38.89
C GLN A 149 -1.85 18.51 37.64
N THR A 150 -1.33 19.23 36.66
CA THR A 150 -2.02 19.50 35.38
C THR A 150 -2.28 18.21 34.60
N LEU A 151 -1.30 17.30 34.53
CA LEU A 151 -1.48 15.97 33.92
C LEU A 151 -2.59 15.19 34.62
N SER A 152 -2.60 15.19 35.96
CA SER A 152 -3.65 14.52 36.73
C SER A 152 -5.03 15.11 36.48
N TRP A 153 -5.13 16.44 36.38
CA TRP A 153 -6.37 17.14 36.06
C TRP A 153 -6.89 16.79 34.66
N ILE A 154 -6.01 16.81 33.65
CA ILE A 154 -6.34 16.41 32.27
C ILE A 154 -6.85 14.96 32.23
N MET A 155 -6.15 14.03 32.89
CA MET A 155 -6.55 12.62 32.92
C MET A 155 -7.90 12.39 33.62
N GLN A 156 -8.18 13.12 34.70
CA GLN A 156 -9.48 13.00 35.36
C GLN A 156 -10.61 13.58 34.51
N LEU A 157 -10.38 14.70 33.80
CA LEU A 157 -11.35 15.24 32.84
C LEU A 157 -11.60 14.33 31.65
N MET A 158 -10.55 13.70 31.13
CA MET A 158 -10.66 12.69 30.08
C MET A 158 -11.57 11.53 30.50
N LYS A 159 -11.49 11.08 31.76
CA LYS A 159 -12.38 10.05 32.33
C LYS A 159 -13.81 10.56 32.52
N PHE A 160 -13.98 11.84 32.83
CA PHE A 160 -15.28 12.45 33.05
C PHE A 160 -16.04 12.72 31.74
N ASN A 161 -15.36 13.24 30.72
CA ASN A 161 -15.95 13.55 29.41
C ASN A 161 -14.93 13.30 28.27
N SER A 162 -14.94 12.07 27.75
CA SER A 162 -14.05 11.65 26.66
C SER A 162 -14.35 12.34 25.33
N GLU A 163 -15.62 12.67 25.04
CA GLU A 163 -16.02 13.37 23.81
C GLU A 163 -15.44 14.78 23.76
N LEU A 164 -15.52 15.51 24.88
CA LEU A 164 -14.90 16.84 24.99
C LEU A 164 -13.38 16.75 24.78
N TYR A 165 -12.75 15.73 25.36
CA TYR A 165 -11.32 15.50 25.19
C TYR A 165 -10.95 15.20 23.73
N ILE A 166 -11.67 14.29 23.07
CA ILE A 166 -11.49 13.97 21.66
C ILE A 166 -11.65 15.21 20.78
N SER A 167 -12.69 16.02 21.02
CA SER A 167 -12.97 17.23 20.23
C SER A 167 -11.83 18.26 20.28
N CYS A 168 -11.06 18.31 21.37
CA CYS A 168 -9.89 19.19 21.51
C CYS A 168 -8.65 18.70 20.76
N LEU A 169 -8.60 17.42 20.39
CA LEU A 169 -7.46 16.77 19.70
C LEU A 169 -7.67 16.64 18.18
N LEU A 170 -8.83 17.04 17.67
CA LEU A 170 -9.16 16.96 16.24
C LEU A 170 -8.34 17.96 15.41
N PRO A 171 -8.10 17.66 14.11
CA PRO A 171 -7.43 18.57 13.18
C PRO A 171 -8.20 19.87 12.94
N ASP A 172 -9.53 19.84 13.01
CA ASP A 172 -10.37 21.04 13.08
C ASP A 172 -11.22 21.03 14.36
N PRO A 173 -10.66 21.50 15.49
CA PRO A 173 -11.36 21.49 16.75
C PRO A 173 -12.44 22.59 16.77
N PRO A 174 -13.51 22.42 17.59
CA PRO A 174 -14.54 23.43 17.79
C PRO A 174 -13.97 24.79 18.21
N LEU A 175 -14.71 25.88 17.95
CA LEU A 175 -14.25 27.26 18.20
C LEU A 175 -13.72 27.48 19.63
N TYR A 176 -14.35 26.86 20.62
CA TYR A 176 -13.93 26.98 22.02
C TYR A 176 -12.57 26.32 22.32
N ALA A 177 -12.15 25.34 21.52
CA ALA A 177 -10.90 24.59 21.68
C ALA A 177 -9.74 25.17 20.83
N ARG A 178 -10.01 26.20 20.01
CA ARG A 178 -9.01 26.88 19.18
C ARG A 178 -8.16 27.85 20.00
N VAL A 179 -7.34 27.30 20.90
CA VAL A 179 -6.48 28.06 21.81
C VAL A 179 -5.02 28.00 21.38
N GLY A 180 -4.30 29.12 21.54
CA GLY A 180 -2.86 29.21 21.37
C GLY A 180 -2.40 29.68 19.99
N HIS A 181 -1.09 29.54 19.76
CA HIS A 181 -0.39 30.16 18.63
C HIS A 181 -0.92 29.84 17.22
N PRO A 182 -1.28 28.58 16.87
CA PRO A 182 -1.72 28.23 15.51
C PRO A 182 -2.96 29.01 15.05
N TRP A 183 -3.80 29.46 15.99
CA TRP A 183 -5.07 30.13 15.74
C TRP A 183 -4.97 31.65 15.74
N ASN A 184 -3.89 32.20 16.28
CA ASN A 184 -3.66 33.65 16.40
C ASN A 184 -2.89 34.24 15.21
N MET A 185 -2.46 33.41 14.26
CA MET A 185 -1.70 33.81 13.08
C MET A 185 -2.45 33.54 11.78
N LEU A 186 -2.14 34.33 10.73
CA LEU A 186 -2.52 34.06 9.34
C LEU A 186 -1.64 32.93 8.76
N ALA A 187 -1.66 31.76 9.40
CA ALA A 187 -0.93 30.59 8.96
C ALA A 187 -1.74 29.80 7.91
N SER A 188 -1.04 29.24 6.92
CA SER A 188 -1.59 28.25 5.98
C SER A 188 -2.16 27.04 6.74
N VAL A 189 -3.13 26.34 6.16
CA VAL A 189 -3.70 25.10 6.72
C VAL A 189 -2.62 24.08 7.04
N VAL A 190 -1.65 23.87 6.12
CA VAL A 190 -0.52 22.94 6.30
C VAL A 190 0.29 23.25 7.57
N ARG A 191 0.68 24.52 7.76
CA ARG A 191 1.42 24.95 8.96
C ARG A 191 0.63 24.73 10.25
N LYS A 192 -0.68 25.01 10.24
CA LYS A 192 -1.54 24.79 11.41
C LYS A 192 -1.59 23.30 11.75
N ASP A 193 -1.83 22.45 10.76
CA ASP A 193 -1.93 21.00 10.94
C ASP A 193 -0.60 20.38 11.39
N LEU A 194 0.55 20.89 10.92
CA LEU A 194 1.88 20.48 11.42
C LEU A 194 2.09 20.87 12.90
N GLU A 195 1.76 22.11 13.29
CA GLU A 195 1.88 22.55 14.69
C GLU A 195 0.95 21.74 15.62
N LEU A 196 -0.26 21.41 15.17
CA LEU A 196 -1.23 20.60 15.91
C LEU A 196 -0.82 19.11 15.97
N MET A 197 -0.26 18.53 14.91
CA MET A 197 0.28 17.16 14.93
C MET A 197 1.50 17.05 15.85
N GLN A 198 2.35 18.09 15.88
CA GLN A 198 3.46 18.12 16.83
C GLN A 198 2.96 18.11 18.28
N ARG A 199 1.85 18.81 18.58
CA ARG A 199 1.21 18.72 19.89
C ARG A 199 0.80 17.28 20.21
N LEU A 200 0.17 16.57 19.28
CA LEU A 200 -0.18 15.15 19.47
C LEU A 200 1.05 14.31 19.80
N SER A 201 2.16 14.50 19.07
CA SER A 201 3.41 13.77 19.34
C SER A 201 3.89 13.95 20.79
N LYS A 202 3.78 15.17 21.34
CA LYS A 202 4.17 15.46 22.73
C LYS A 202 3.21 14.85 23.76
N LEU A 203 1.91 14.85 23.45
CA LEU A 203 0.89 14.24 24.32
C LEU A 203 1.03 12.72 24.39
N ILE A 204 1.42 12.06 23.29
CA ILE A 204 1.70 10.62 23.26
C ILE A 204 2.87 10.30 24.20
N VAL A 205 3.95 11.08 24.15
CA VAL A 205 5.11 10.94 25.05
C VAL A 205 4.73 11.13 26.54
N HIS A 206 3.57 11.73 26.83
CA HIS A 206 3.05 11.90 28.19
C HIS A 206 1.94 10.92 28.57
N GLU A 207 1.67 9.91 27.73
CA GLU A 207 0.60 8.93 27.95
C GLU A 207 -0.79 9.59 28.12
N LEU A 208 -0.96 10.80 27.58
CA LEU A 208 -2.23 11.55 27.63
C LEU A 208 -3.19 11.15 26.51
N ILE A 209 -2.76 10.29 25.59
CA ILE A 209 -3.60 9.75 24.53
C ILE A 209 -3.57 8.23 24.73
N PRO A 210 -4.58 7.64 25.39
CA PRO A 210 -4.76 6.20 25.48
C PRO A 210 -5.33 5.60 24.19
N GLU A 211 -5.24 4.28 24.05
CA GLU A 211 -5.48 3.56 22.78
C GLU A 211 -6.86 3.84 22.20
N ASN A 212 -7.88 3.79 23.05
CA ASN A 212 -9.28 4.04 22.68
C ASN A 212 -9.53 5.46 22.16
N ILE A 213 -8.71 6.43 22.56
CA ILE A 213 -8.79 7.81 22.07
C ILE A 213 -8.00 7.94 20.77
N TRP A 214 -6.82 7.33 20.70
CA TRP A 214 -6.00 7.30 19.49
C TRP A 214 -6.75 6.67 18.31
N GLU A 215 -7.41 5.53 18.53
CA GLU A 215 -8.25 4.82 17.56
C GLU A 215 -9.37 5.68 16.97
N ARG A 216 -9.80 6.75 17.66
CA ARG A 216 -10.85 7.66 17.21
C ARG A 216 -10.30 8.94 16.59
N VAL A 217 -9.22 9.48 17.14
CA VAL A 217 -8.64 10.76 16.73
C VAL A 217 -7.81 10.63 15.46
N PHE A 218 -6.88 9.68 15.40
CA PHE A 218 -5.89 9.63 14.32
C PHE A 218 -6.46 9.26 12.94
N PRO A 219 -7.49 8.39 12.81
CA PRO A 219 -8.20 8.22 11.54
C PRO A 219 -8.74 9.51 10.92
N ILE A 220 -9.25 10.41 11.76
CA ILE A 220 -9.76 11.72 11.32
C ILE A 220 -8.60 12.58 10.79
N TRP A 221 -7.45 12.53 11.45
CA TRP A 221 -6.23 13.19 10.97
C TRP A 221 -5.81 12.68 9.58
N LEU A 222 -5.78 11.38 9.36
CA LEU A 222 -5.43 10.82 8.04
C LEU A 222 -6.43 11.20 6.95
N LYS A 223 -7.73 11.25 7.30
CA LYS A 223 -8.77 11.73 6.37
C LYS A 223 -8.55 13.19 5.99
N GLU A 224 -8.34 14.08 6.96
CA GLU A 224 -8.14 15.51 6.70
C GLU A 224 -6.82 15.79 5.96
N ILE A 225 -5.76 15.02 6.24
CA ILE A 225 -4.51 15.09 5.46
C ILE A 225 -4.78 14.74 4.00
N LYS A 226 -5.59 13.72 3.72
CA LYS A 226 -5.95 13.33 2.35
C LYS A 226 -6.79 14.40 1.63
N GLU A 227 -7.76 14.98 2.32
CA GLU A 227 -8.79 15.85 1.71
C GLU A 227 -8.36 17.33 1.62
N ARG A 228 -7.64 17.85 2.62
CA ARG A 228 -7.34 19.29 2.73
C ARG A 228 -5.93 19.69 2.34
N ILE A 229 -4.97 18.76 2.40
CA ILE A 229 -3.55 19.08 2.19
C ILE A 229 -3.17 18.87 0.72
N PRO A 230 -2.58 19.87 0.04
CA PRO A 230 -2.09 19.70 -1.33
C PRO A 230 -1.03 18.59 -1.43
N GLN A 231 -1.04 17.82 -2.52
CA GLN A 231 -0.11 16.70 -2.73
C GLN A 231 1.37 17.11 -2.62
N SER A 232 1.73 18.33 -3.03
CA SER A 232 3.09 18.87 -2.91
C SER A 232 3.57 19.06 -1.47
N ASP A 233 2.64 19.19 -0.53
CA ASP A 233 2.91 19.52 0.88
C ASP A 233 2.79 18.32 1.83
N ILE A 234 2.24 17.20 1.37
CA ILE A 234 2.03 15.98 2.19
C ILE A 234 3.36 15.53 2.83
N CYS A 235 4.46 15.54 2.08
CA CYS A 235 5.78 15.10 2.57
C CYS A 235 6.29 15.89 3.79
N LYS A 236 5.77 17.11 4.05
CA LYS A 236 6.13 17.89 5.24
C LYS A 236 5.75 17.19 6.56
N PHE A 237 4.78 16.27 6.52
CA PHE A 237 4.36 15.49 7.70
C PHE A 237 5.29 14.32 8.02
N LYS A 238 6.17 13.91 7.09
CA LYS A 238 7.05 12.74 7.22
C LYS A 238 7.84 12.74 8.53
N LYS A 239 8.46 13.87 8.88
CA LYS A 239 9.29 13.97 10.09
C LYS A 239 8.50 13.78 11.38
N ILE A 240 7.34 14.42 11.51
CA ILE A 240 6.52 14.33 12.72
C ILE A 240 5.94 12.92 12.86
N LEU A 241 5.47 12.33 11.76
CA LEU A 241 5.00 10.94 11.77
C LEU A 241 6.14 9.98 12.10
N GLY A 242 7.35 10.21 11.59
CA GLY A 242 8.54 9.47 12.02
C GLY A 242 8.83 9.57 13.53
N GLN A 243 8.50 10.69 14.18
CA GLN A 243 8.59 10.80 15.65
C GLN A 243 7.50 10.01 16.38
N ILE A 244 6.30 9.93 15.81
CA ILE A 244 5.16 9.23 16.41
C ILE A 244 5.28 7.71 16.24
N PHE A 245 5.75 7.26 15.07
CA PHE A 245 5.77 5.85 14.66
C PHE A 245 7.16 5.21 14.64
N GLY A 246 8.24 5.99 14.84
CA GLY A 246 9.61 5.52 14.68
C GLY A 246 10.10 4.53 15.74
N VAL A 247 11.09 3.71 15.38
CA VAL A 247 11.67 2.63 16.21
C VAL A 247 12.22 3.13 17.57
N ASN A 248 12.64 4.41 17.65
CA ASN A 248 13.21 5.02 18.85
C ASN A 248 12.18 5.64 19.80
N SER A 249 10.89 5.65 19.45
CA SER A 249 9.84 6.01 20.41
C SER A 249 9.54 4.77 21.25
N ASN A 250 10.26 4.63 22.37
CA ASN A 250 10.10 3.56 23.36
C ASN A 250 8.70 2.93 23.34
N THR A 251 8.57 1.65 22.96
CA THR A 251 7.36 0.81 23.13
C THR A 251 6.05 1.24 22.44
N HIS A 252 6.03 2.26 21.58
CA HIS A 252 4.77 2.81 21.01
C HIS A 252 4.41 2.39 19.59
N SER A 253 5.25 1.66 18.84
CA SER A 253 4.95 1.33 17.43
C SER A 253 3.72 0.43 17.26
N SER A 254 3.62 -0.63 18.09
CA SER A 254 2.46 -1.55 18.06
C SER A 254 1.17 -0.85 18.51
N TYR A 255 1.27 0.01 19.53
CA TYR A 255 0.19 0.86 20.02
C TYR A 255 -0.29 1.85 18.96
N ALA A 256 0.64 2.54 18.30
CA ALA A 256 0.32 3.60 17.35
C ALA A 256 -0.34 3.05 16.09
N LEU A 257 -0.02 1.81 15.68
CA LEU A 257 -0.59 1.17 14.49
C LEU A 257 -1.80 0.26 14.81
N SER A 258 -2.18 0.06 16.07
CA SER A 258 -3.24 -0.90 16.44
C SER A 258 -4.58 -0.60 15.78
N PHE A 259 -4.92 0.69 15.64
CA PHE A 259 -6.13 1.14 14.97
C PHE A 259 -6.21 0.67 13.50
N LEU A 260 -5.06 0.57 12.80
CA LEU A 260 -4.99 0.10 11.41
C LEU A 260 -5.35 -1.37 11.34
N TYR A 261 -4.68 -2.20 12.14
CA TYR A 261 -4.88 -3.64 12.11
C TYR A 261 -6.30 -4.03 12.53
N LYS A 262 -6.86 -3.34 13.53
CA LYS A 262 -8.25 -3.52 13.96
C LYS A 262 -9.23 -3.19 12.83
N ARG A 263 -9.01 -2.10 12.09
CA ARG A 263 -9.89 -1.70 10.99
C ARG A 263 -9.71 -2.56 9.74
N LEU A 264 -8.49 -3.00 9.42
CA LEU A 264 -8.20 -3.95 8.34
C LEU A 264 -8.80 -5.35 8.57
N GLN A 265 -9.17 -5.69 9.81
CA GLN A 265 -9.90 -6.91 10.13
C GLN A 265 -11.43 -6.75 10.04
N SER A 266 -11.94 -5.56 9.68
CA SER A 266 -13.37 -5.33 9.53
C SER A 266 -13.97 -6.19 8.41
N THR A 267 -15.19 -6.67 8.63
CA THR A 267 -15.98 -7.36 7.61
C THR A 267 -16.63 -6.38 6.62
N GLU A 268 -16.69 -5.10 6.95
CA GLU A 268 -17.27 -4.08 6.09
C GLU A 268 -16.24 -3.58 5.07
N MET A 269 -16.54 -3.72 3.78
CA MET A 269 -15.60 -3.39 2.69
C MET A 269 -15.21 -1.90 2.67
N GLN A 270 -16.11 -1.00 3.10
CA GLN A 270 -15.81 0.43 3.17
C GLN A 270 -14.81 0.73 4.29
N GLU A 271 -15.01 0.13 5.46
CA GLU A 271 -14.07 0.26 6.58
C GLU A 271 -12.69 -0.31 6.24
N TYR A 272 -12.65 -1.45 5.55
CA TYR A 272 -11.41 -2.04 5.05
C TYR A 272 -10.69 -1.12 4.07
N LEU A 273 -11.42 -0.55 3.09
CA LEU A 273 -10.85 0.39 2.12
C LEU A 273 -10.26 1.62 2.80
N GLU A 274 -10.99 2.21 3.75
CA GLU A 274 -10.51 3.38 4.51
C GLU A 274 -9.17 3.06 5.19
N ALA A 275 -9.08 1.90 5.83
CA ALA A 275 -7.84 1.44 6.45
C ALA A 275 -6.71 1.21 5.44
N LEU A 276 -7.02 0.64 4.27
CA LEU A 276 -6.02 0.43 3.21
C LEU A 276 -5.47 1.77 2.68
N VAL A 277 -6.34 2.77 2.51
CA VAL A 277 -5.94 4.14 2.16
C VAL A 277 -5.07 4.76 3.25
N TRP A 278 -5.38 4.52 4.54
CA TRP A 278 -4.55 4.99 5.65
C TRP A 278 -3.15 4.37 5.58
N VAL A 279 -3.06 3.06 5.33
CA VAL A 279 -1.77 2.37 5.13
C VAL A 279 -1.02 2.96 3.95
N GLN A 280 -1.68 3.29 2.84
CA GLN A 280 -1.04 3.96 1.70
C GLN A 280 -0.47 5.34 2.05
N ILE A 281 -1.23 6.18 2.76
CA ILE A 281 -0.76 7.51 3.18
C ILE A 281 0.46 7.38 4.09
N LEU A 282 0.40 6.49 5.08
CA LEU A 282 1.52 6.25 5.99
C LEU A 282 2.75 5.70 5.25
N SER A 283 2.55 4.78 4.30
CA SER A 283 3.62 4.26 3.45
C SER A 283 4.22 5.34 2.56
N TYR A 284 3.40 6.23 1.98
CA TYR A 284 3.88 7.35 1.18
C TYR A 284 4.74 8.33 2.00
N LEU A 285 4.43 8.45 3.29
CA LEU A 285 5.15 9.28 4.27
C LEU A 285 6.33 8.55 4.92
N ASP A 286 6.72 7.39 4.37
CA ASP A 286 7.83 6.55 4.84
C ASP A 286 7.71 6.13 6.31
N VAL A 287 6.48 5.90 6.79
CA VAL A 287 6.24 5.25 8.08
C VAL A 287 6.40 3.74 7.92
N HIS A 288 7.27 3.14 8.73
CA HIS A 288 7.51 1.70 8.74
C HIS A 288 6.32 0.94 9.34
N ILE A 289 5.76 -0.01 8.60
CA ILE A 289 4.65 -0.87 9.03
C ILE A 289 5.09 -2.32 8.99
N ASP A 290 4.76 -3.11 10.02
CA ASP A 290 5.10 -4.52 10.08
C ASP A 290 4.37 -5.30 8.97
N MET A 291 5.13 -6.00 8.14
CA MET A 291 4.62 -6.62 6.91
C MET A 291 3.95 -7.97 7.15
N LEU A 292 4.43 -8.75 8.13
CA LEU A 292 3.90 -10.09 8.42
C LEU A 292 2.39 -10.10 8.75
N PRO A 293 1.86 -9.21 9.62
CA PRO A 293 0.41 -9.14 9.85
C PRO A 293 -0.38 -8.71 8.61
N LEU A 294 0.18 -7.82 7.78
CA LEU A 294 -0.49 -7.35 6.56
C LEU A 294 -0.68 -8.50 5.57
N PHE A 295 0.32 -9.37 5.38
CA PHE A 295 0.18 -10.52 4.48
C PHE A 295 -0.97 -11.45 4.87
N ASP A 296 -1.07 -11.82 6.15
CA ASP A 296 -2.14 -12.69 6.63
C ASP A 296 -3.53 -12.06 6.42
N ILE A 297 -3.66 -10.75 6.70
CA ILE A 297 -4.90 -10.02 6.47
C ILE A 297 -5.25 -9.95 4.98
N PHE A 298 -4.30 -9.63 4.11
CA PHE A 298 -4.50 -9.50 2.67
C PHE A 298 -4.87 -10.85 2.02
N ILE A 299 -4.16 -11.92 2.37
CA ILE A 299 -4.47 -13.28 1.91
C ILE A 299 -5.88 -13.68 2.35
N LYS A 300 -6.26 -13.44 3.61
CA LYS A 300 -7.61 -13.72 4.12
C LYS A 300 -8.68 -12.93 3.39
N MET A 301 -8.43 -11.65 3.05
CA MET A 301 -9.38 -10.83 2.31
C MET A 301 -9.64 -11.43 0.93
N ILE A 302 -8.58 -11.71 0.15
CA ILE A 302 -8.69 -12.26 -1.20
C ILE A 302 -9.40 -13.62 -1.21
N ILE A 303 -9.08 -14.50 -0.26
CA ILE A 303 -9.74 -15.81 -0.13
C ILE A 303 -11.18 -15.67 0.39
N GLY A 304 -11.45 -14.71 1.28
CA GLY A 304 -12.77 -14.49 1.88
C GLY A 304 -13.78 -13.98 0.85
N VAL A 305 -13.33 -13.11 -0.05
CA VAL A 305 -14.06 -12.62 -1.21
C VAL A 305 -14.60 -13.76 -2.09
N GLU A 306 -13.77 -14.76 -2.38
CA GLU A 306 -14.13 -15.91 -3.23
C GLU A 306 -15.36 -16.67 -2.70
N LYS A 307 -15.60 -16.65 -1.38
CA LYS A 307 -16.74 -17.33 -0.74
C LYS A 307 -18.04 -16.54 -0.81
N ASN A 308 -17.98 -15.22 -0.95
CA ASN A 308 -19.15 -14.32 -0.91
C ASN A 308 -19.73 -14.02 -2.30
N ILE A 309 -18.97 -14.30 -3.37
CA ILE A 309 -19.42 -14.14 -4.76
C ILE A 309 -20.59 -15.11 -5.09
N SER A 310 -20.73 -16.22 -4.36
CA SER A 310 -21.85 -17.16 -4.52
C SER A 310 -23.19 -16.66 -4.00
N SER A 311 -23.27 -15.50 -3.33
CA SER A 311 -24.49 -15.11 -2.60
C SER A 311 -24.77 -13.61 -2.51
N THR A 312 -24.44 -12.80 -3.53
CA THR A 312 -24.95 -11.42 -3.58
C THR A 312 -25.44 -11.00 -4.96
N VAL A 313 -26.74 -11.20 -5.17
CA VAL A 313 -27.58 -10.39 -6.06
C VAL A 313 -27.43 -8.94 -5.64
N THR A 314 -27.14 -8.07 -6.61
CA THR A 314 -26.93 -6.64 -6.42
C THR A 314 -28.21 -5.97 -5.94
N ALA A 315 -28.24 -5.61 -4.65
CA ALA A 315 -29.30 -4.81 -4.05
C ALA A 315 -28.87 -3.34 -4.04
N PHE A 316 -29.59 -2.56 -4.83
CA PHE A 316 -29.76 -1.10 -4.83
C PHE A 316 -28.99 -0.22 -5.84
N PRO A 317 -29.71 0.82 -6.33
CA PRO A 317 -29.40 1.65 -7.49
C PRO A 317 -28.85 3.04 -7.08
N PHE A 318 -28.82 3.97 -8.03
CA PHE A 318 -28.53 5.43 -7.98
C PHE A 318 -27.15 5.86 -8.52
N PRO A 319 -27.01 7.09 -9.08
CA PRO A 319 -27.84 7.74 -10.11
C PRO A 319 -27.00 8.31 -11.31
N ASP A 320 -27.53 8.15 -12.52
CA ASP A 320 -26.96 8.50 -13.85
C ASP A 320 -26.86 10.00 -14.22
N LYS A 321 -26.44 10.93 -13.35
CA LYS A 321 -26.49 12.37 -13.73
C LYS A 321 -25.30 13.21 -13.32
N VAL A 322 -24.17 13.07 -14.04
CA VAL A 322 -23.26 14.19 -14.41
C VAL A 322 -22.58 14.01 -15.78
N VAL A 323 -22.57 12.83 -16.42
CA VAL A 323 -21.88 12.65 -17.73
C VAL A 323 -22.82 12.76 -18.96
N LEU A 324 -24.12 12.99 -18.76
CA LEU A 324 -25.12 13.00 -19.85
C LEU A 324 -25.68 14.39 -20.23
N GLU A 325 -24.97 15.49 -19.96
CA GLU A 325 -25.44 16.85 -20.35
C GLU A 325 -24.57 17.59 -21.40
N ARG A 326 -23.69 16.91 -22.14
CA ARG A 326 -23.07 17.53 -23.34
C ARG A 326 -23.29 16.85 -24.68
N MET A 327 -24.10 15.79 -24.73
CA MET A 327 -24.50 15.18 -26.00
C MET A 327 -25.98 14.83 -25.99
N ASN A 328 -26.83 15.86 -26.08
CA ASN A 328 -28.01 15.87 -26.97
C ASN A 328 -28.72 17.22 -26.90
N SER A 329 -28.30 18.15 -27.75
CA SER A 329 -29.19 19.14 -28.32
C SER A 329 -28.96 19.10 -29.83
N ASN A 330 -29.62 18.16 -30.50
CA ASN A 330 -29.73 18.18 -31.96
C ASN A 330 -30.57 19.40 -32.38
N LYS A 331 -29.98 20.33 -33.14
CA LYS A 331 -30.45 20.76 -34.47
C LYS A 331 -29.76 22.04 -34.96
N LEU A 332 -29.23 21.95 -36.17
CA LEU A 332 -29.19 22.95 -37.26
C LEU A 332 -28.68 24.38 -36.94
N VAL A 333 -27.58 24.77 -37.60
CA VAL A 333 -27.54 25.84 -38.63
C VAL A 333 -26.10 26.01 -39.15
N ARG A 334 -25.98 26.09 -40.47
CA ARG A 334 -24.78 26.46 -41.28
C ARG A 334 -24.07 27.71 -40.76
N SER A 335 -22.73 27.74 -40.83
CA SER A 335 -22.00 28.61 -41.78
C SER A 335 -20.47 28.54 -41.59
N ASN A 336 -19.78 28.57 -42.74
CA ASN A 336 -18.34 28.58 -42.98
C ASN A 336 -17.55 29.67 -42.23
N SER A 337 -16.28 29.40 -41.89
CA SER A 337 -15.13 30.22 -42.34
C SER A 337 -13.79 29.61 -41.92
N LEU A 338 -12.86 29.59 -42.89
CA LEU A 338 -11.47 29.15 -42.80
C LEU A 338 -10.62 30.03 -41.86
N THR A 339 -9.57 29.47 -41.23
CA THR A 339 -8.15 29.83 -41.45
C THR A 339 -7.20 28.98 -40.58
N PRO A 340 -5.99 28.62 -41.07
CA PRO A 340 -5.03 27.75 -40.38
C PRO A 340 -3.78 28.49 -39.86
N GLY A 341 -3.12 27.96 -38.83
CA GLY A 341 -1.68 28.22 -38.62
C GLY A 341 -1.15 28.08 -37.19
N SER A 342 -0.37 27.01 -36.94
CA SER A 342 0.96 26.99 -36.25
C SER A 342 1.23 25.68 -35.47
N PRO A 343 2.50 25.23 -35.34
CA PRO A 343 2.91 23.82 -35.26
C PRO A 343 3.20 23.29 -33.83
N PRO A 344 3.36 21.96 -33.65
CA PRO A 344 3.48 21.32 -32.34
C PRO A 344 4.92 21.35 -31.80
N GLN A 345 5.08 21.49 -30.49
CA GLN A 345 6.36 21.25 -29.81
C GLN A 345 6.22 20.26 -28.63
N SER A 346 7.15 19.30 -28.68
CA SER A 346 7.79 18.56 -27.59
C SER A 346 6.93 17.70 -26.65
N ALA A 347 7.06 16.39 -26.86
CA ALA A 347 6.87 15.36 -25.86
C ALA A 347 7.92 15.44 -24.73
N THR A 348 7.48 15.15 -23.49
CA THR A 348 8.16 14.51 -22.33
C THR A 348 7.39 14.89 -21.05
N PRO A 349 7.58 14.21 -19.91
CA PRO A 349 7.37 12.79 -19.63
C PRO A 349 6.28 12.58 -18.54
N VAL A 350 5.94 11.31 -18.32
CA VAL A 350 4.98 10.81 -17.32
C VAL A 350 5.25 11.38 -15.92
N THR A 351 4.35 12.24 -15.43
CA THR A 351 4.30 12.63 -14.02
C THR A 351 3.57 11.56 -13.22
N SER A 352 4.31 10.93 -12.31
CA SER A 352 3.81 10.22 -11.15
C SER A 352 2.96 11.16 -10.29
N GLY A 353 1.64 11.07 -10.43
CA GLY A 353 0.65 11.67 -9.54
C GLY A 353 -0.32 10.57 -9.11
N MET A 354 -0.84 10.68 -7.88
CA MET A 354 -1.70 9.71 -7.20
C MET A 354 -2.61 8.85 -8.11
N PRO A 355 -2.83 7.56 -7.78
CA PRO A 355 -3.70 6.71 -8.56
C PRO A 355 -5.10 7.31 -8.68
N MET A 356 -5.51 7.41 -9.94
CA MET A 356 -6.85 7.68 -10.44
C MET A 356 -7.91 7.00 -9.58
N LEU A 357 -9.00 7.71 -9.25
CA LEU A 357 -10.13 7.21 -8.47
C LEU A 357 -10.73 5.96 -9.15
N LEU A 358 -10.26 4.79 -8.73
CA LEU A 358 -10.73 3.48 -9.19
C LEU A 358 -12.10 3.18 -8.57
N ASN A 359 -13.01 2.62 -9.35
CA ASN A 359 -14.32 2.19 -8.88
C ASN A 359 -14.12 1.05 -7.85
N VAL A 360 -14.53 1.31 -6.61
CA VAL A 360 -14.11 0.59 -5.39
C VAL A 360 -14.82 -0.77 -5.19
N LYS A 361 -15.65 -1.21 -6.15
CA LYS A 361 -16.48 -2.42 -5.97
C LYS A 361 -15.81 -3.72 -6.41
N ASP A 362 -14.67 -3.65 -7.09
CA ASP A 362 -14.02 -4.83 -7.67
C ASP A 362 -12.86 -5.30 -6.80
N HIS A 363 -12.82 -6.60 -6.50
CA HIS A 363 -11.76 -7.25 -5.71
C HIS A 363 -10.35 -7.03 -6.28
N LEU A 364 -10.26 -6.80 -7.59
CA LEU A 364 -9.03 -6.43 -8.28
C LEU A 364 -8.53 -5.03 -7.91
N THR A 365 -9.42 -4.07 -7.68
CA THR A 365 -9.05 -2.73 -7.21
C THR A 365 -8.37 -2.81 -5.84
N PHE A 366 -8.87 -3.68 -4.94
CA PHE A 366 -8.20 -3.94 -3.67
C PHE A 366 -6.83 -4.60 -3.87
N ALA A 367 -6.69 -5.53 -4.83
CA ALA A 367 -5.41 -6.13 -5.18
C ALA A 367 -4.38 -5.08 -5.62
N VAL A 368 -4.77 -4.11 -6.46
CA VAL A 368 -3.89 -2.99 -6.86
C VAL A 368 -3.40 -2.22 -5.64
N LEU A 369 -4.32 -1.81 -4.76
CA LEU A 369 -3.97 -1.01 -3.58
C LEU A 369 -3.09 -1.78 -2.58
N MET A 370 -3.36 -3.08 -2.38
CA MET A 370 -2.54 -3.95 -1.54
C MET A 370 -1.13 -4.10 -2.11
N LEU A 371 -0.99 -4.33 -3.42
CA LEU A 371 0.33 -4.46 -4.06
C LEU A 371 1.11 -3.14 -4.01
N ASP A 372 0.47 -1.99 -4.21
CA ASP A 372 1.11 -0.67 -4.06
C ASP A 372 1.69 -0.47 -2.67
N VAL A 373 0.92 -0.79 -1.63
CA VAL A 373 1.38 -0.75 -0.23
C VAL A 373 2.60 -1.62 -0.05
N LEU A 374 2.54 -2.87 -0.52
CA LEU A 374 3.62 -3.84 -0.30
C LEU A 374 4.91 -3.44 -1.01
N ILE A 375 4.81 -2.98 -2.27
CA ILE A 375 5.96 -2.48 -3.03
C ILE A 375 6.59 -1.30 -2.28
N LYS A 376 5.78 -0.32 -1.84
CA LYS A 376 6.30 0.86 -1.14
C LYS A 376 6.94 0.49 0.20
N GLN A 377 6.32 -0.35 1.02
CA GLN A 377 6.89 -0.77 2.31
C GLN A 377 8.19 -1.56 2.15
N LEU A 378 8.27 -2.45 1.16
CA LEU A 378 9.54 -3.15 0.86
C LEU A 378 10.63 -2.19 0.40
N THR A 379 10.30 -1.17 -0.40
CA THR A 379 11.29 -0.15 -0.82
C THR A 379 11.80 0.68 0.36
N ILE A 380 10.95 0.99 1.34
CA ILE A 380 11.35 1.72 2.56
C ILE A 380 12.31 0.85 3.38
N GLN A 381 11.92 -0.39 3.67
CA GLN A 381 12.71 -1.32 4.49
C GLN A 381 14.10 -1.60 3.89
N LYS A 382 14.22 -1.67 2.56
CA LYS A 382 15.51 -1.78 1.87
C LYS A 382 16.36 -0.52 1.91
N SER A 383 15.76 0.66 2.02
CA SER A 383 16.49 1.94 2.04
C SER A 383 17.13 2.24 3.40
N ASP A 384 16.57 1.71 4.48
CA ASP A 384 17.02 2.01 5.85
C ASP A 384 18.18 1.11 6.34
N SER A 385 18.52 0.02 5.63
CA SER A 385 19.66 -0.87 5.99
C SER A 385 19.89 -1.98 4.95
N ASP A 386 21.08 -2.60 4.96
CA ASP A 386 21.41 -3.87 4.24
C ASP A 386 20.57 -5.09 4.73
N ILE A 387 19.39 -4.87 5.34
CA ILE A 387 18.51 -5.91 5.83
C ILE A 387 17.92 -6.66 4.63
N GLN A 388 18.24 -7.96 4.58
CA GLN A 388 17.68 -8.89 3.62
C GLN A 388 16.23 -9.21 4.01
N ILE A 389 15.31 -9.21 3.04
CA ILE A 389 13.93 -9.66 3.23
C ILE A 389 13.96 -11.07 3.83
N SER A 390 13.20 -11.29 4.91
CA SER A 390 13.19 -12.59 5.57
C SER A 390 12.57 -13.67 4.68
N LYS A 391 12.95 -14.93 4.92
CA LYS A 391 12.39 -16.09 4.20
C LYS A 391 10.86 -16.19 4.37
N GLU A 392 10.34 -15.78 5.51
CA GLU A 392 8.90 -15.83 5.83
C GLU A 392 8.11 -14.76 5.08
N GLU A 393 8.64 -13.54 4.98
CA GLU A 393 8.04 -12.46 4.18
C GLU A 393 8.03 -12.81 2.69
N CYS A 394 9.15 -13.34 2.19
CA CYS A 394 9.27 -13.88 0.84
C CYS A 394 8.18 -14.91 0.52
N ASN A 395 8.00 -15.92 1.38
CA ASN A 395 6.96 -16.93 1.21
C ASN A 395 5.56 -16.31 1.21
N SER A 396 5.30 -15.39 2.13
CA SER A 396 4.01 -14.71 2.26
C SER A 396 3.67 -13.90 1.01
N ILE A 397 4.65 -13.19 0.42
CA ILE A 397 4.49 -12.46 -0.84
C ILE A 397 4.14 -13.39 -1.99
N VAL A 398 4.90 -14.48 -2.14
CA VAL A 398 4.69 -15.43 -3.24
C VAL A 398 3.31 -16.09 -3.12
N ILE A 399 2.87 -16.44 -1.91
CA ILE A 399 1.52 -16.98 -1.67
C ILE A 399 0.44 -15.94 -2.02
N LEU A 400 0.62 -14.69 -1.58
CA LEU A 400 -0.32 -13.61 -1.90
C LEU A 400 -0.45 -13.42 -3.41
N LEU A 401 0.67 -13.42 -4.14
CA LEU A 401 0.68 -13.31 -5.60
C LEU A 401 -0.05 -14.47 -6.26
N VAL A 402 0.13 -15.72 -5.79
CA VAL A 402 -0.66 -16.86 -6.28
C VAL A 402 -2.15 -16.59 -6.08
N CYS A 403 -2.57 -16.16 -4.89
CA CYS A 403 -3.98 -15.86 -4.62
C CYS A 403 -4.53 -14.75 -5.53
N ILE A 404 -3.78 -13.67 -5.77
CA ILE A 404 -4.21 -12.58 -6.65
C ILE A 404 -4.33 -13.06 -8.10
N LEU A 405 -3.33 -13.80 -8.60
CA LEU A 405 -3.30 -14.27 -9.98
C LEU A 405 -4.38 -15.33 -10.24
N ASP A 406 -4.67 -16.20 -9.28
CA ASP A 406 -5.79 -17.16 -9.39
C ASP A 406 -7.15 -16.42 -9.52
N GLN A 407 -7.32 -15.24 -8.90
CA GLN A 407 -8.55 -14.44 -9.04
C GLN A 407 -8.69 -13.74 -10.40
N LEU A 408 -7.58 -13.46 -11.09
CA LEU A 408 -7.63 -12.83 -12.42
C LEU A 408 -8.32 -13.71 -13.47
N PHE A 409 -8.40 -15.03 -13.26
CA PHE A 409 -9.09 -15.95 -14.18
C PHE A 409 -10.61 -15.83 -14.16
N ASN A 410 -11.19 -15.31 -13.08
CA ASN A 410 -12.64 -15.27 -12.89
C ASN A 410 -13.29 -14.00 -13.44
N VAL A 411 -12.57 -13.23 -14.27
CA VAL A 411 -12.98 -11.90 -14.72
C VAL A 411 -13.55 -12.02 -16.14
N ASP A 412 -14.86 -12.18 -16.24
CA ASP A 412 -15.57 -12.10 -17.52
C ASP A 412 -15.71 -10.63 -17.94
N HIS A 413 -14.97 -10.20 -18.96
CA HIS A 413 -15.15 -8.89 -19.59
C HIS A 413 -15.89 -9.04 -20.94
N SER A 414 -17.03 -8.36 -21.07
CA SER A 414 -17.82 -8.32 -22.32
C SER A 414 -17.10 -7.51 -23.40
N GLU A 415 -17.46 -7.79 -24.66
CA GLU A 415 -16.80 -7.38 -25.91
C GLU A 415 -16.08 -6.02 -25.85
N HIS A 416 -14.81 -6.01 -26.26
CA HIS A 416 -13.93 -4.83 -26.30
C HIS A 416 -14.40 -3.80 -27.32
N ILE A 417 -15.41 -3.00 -26.96
CA ILE A 417 -15.83 -1.86 -27.77
C ILE A 417 -14.74 -0.78 -27.61
N ASN A 418 -13.96 -0.57 -28.66
CA ASN A 418 -12.92 0.47 -28.80
C ASN A 418 -11.65 0.34 -27.94
N GLY A 419 -11.37 -0.82 -27.34
CA GLY A 419 -10.07 -1.07 -26.66
C GLY A 419 -9.92 -0.45 -25.25
N ASP A 420 -10.89 0.30 -24.77
CA ASP A 420 -10.87 0.92 -23.44
C ASP A 420 -11.63 0.08 -22.40
N CYS A 421 -11.13 -1.12 -22.12
CA CYS A 421 -11.68 -1.95 -21.04
C CYS A 421 -11.00 -1.64 -19.70
N MET A 422 -11.75 -1.08 -18.75
CA MET A 422 -11.24 -0.77 -17.41
C MET A 422 -10.69 -2.00 -16.68
N GLN A 423 -11.34 -3.16 -16.82
CA GLN A 423 -10.88 -4.41 -16.19
C GLN A 423 -9.55 -4.90 -16.79
N CYS A 424 -9.35 -4.74 -18.10
CA CYS A 424 -8.06 -5.03 -18.73
C CYS A 424 -6.97 -4.06 -18.22
N GLN A 425 -7.29 -2.77 -18.05
CA GLN A 425 -6.33 -1.81 -17.47
C GLN A 425 -5.93 -2.19 -16.03
N VAL A 426 -6.90 -2.57 -15.19
CA VAL A 426 -6.62 -3.04 -13.81
C VAL A 426 -5.77 -4.32 -13.83
N MET A 427 -6.07 -5.28 -14.71
CA MET A 427 -5.28 -6.49 -14.88
C MET A 427 -3.82 -6.16 -15.28
N THR A 428 -3.62 -5.27 -16.26
CA THR A 428 -2.28 -4.85 -16.69
C THR A 428 -1.51 -4.19 -15.54
N ILE A 429 -2.17 -3.38 -14.70
CA ILE A 429 -1.56 -2.78 -13.51
C ILE A 429 -1.13 -3.86 -12.50
N ILE A 430 -1.99 -4.84 -12.22
CA ILE A 430 -1.66 -5.96 -11.31
C ILE A 430 -0.46 -6.76 -11.85
N LEU A 431 -0.41 -7.02 -13.15
CA LEU A 431 0.71 -7.72 -13.79
C LEU A 431 2.02 -6.91 -13.69
N TYR A 432 1.95 -5.59 -13.90
CA TYR A 432 3.09 -4.69 -13.71
C TYR A 432 3.60 -4.71 -12.25
N GLN A 433 2.70 -4.55 -11.28
CA GLN A 433 3.04 -4.58 -9.86
C GLN A 433 3.60 -5.95 -9.45
N THR A 434 3.06 -7.04 -9.99
CA THR A 434 3.59 -8.40 -9.78
C THR A 434 5.03 -8.50 -10.28
N ALA A 435 5.32 -7.97 -11.47
CA ALA A 435 6.69 -7.96 -12.00
C ALA A 435 7.66 -7.20 -11.10
N LEU A 436 7.27 -6.00 -10.63
CA LEU A 436 8.07 -5.20 -9.71
C LEU A 436 8.31 -5.92 -8.38
N LEU A 437 7.25 -6.51 -7.80
CA LEU A 437 7.34 -7.19 -6.52
C LEU A 437 8.23 -8.44 -6.61
N LEU A 438 8.11 -9.20 -7.70
CA LEU A 438 8.99 -10.34 -7.98
C LEU A 438 10.44 -9.89 -8.15
N ASP A 439 10.72 -8.80 -8.86
CA ASP A 439 12.10 -8.30 -9.03
C ASP A 439 12.70 -7.85 -7.69
N LEU A 440 11.90 -7.18 -6.85
CA LEU A 440 12.31 -6.80 -5.50
C LEU A 440 12.63 -8.04 -4.62
N VAL A 441 11.85 -9.10 -4.71
CA VAL A 441 12.02 -10.28 -3.82
C VAL A 441 13.09 -11.24 -4.34
N ILE A 442 13.07 -11.57 -5.63
CA ILE A 442 13.88 -12.64 -6.21
C ILE A 442 15.35 -12.25 -6.31
N VAL A 443 15.66 -10.98 -6.58
CA VAL A 443 17.05 -10.49 -6.59
C VAL A 443 17.74 -10.72 -5.23
N ASP A 444 17.01 -10.58 -4.12
CA ASP A 444 17.54 -10.86 -2.77
C ASP A 444 17.58 -12.36 -2.45
N GLN A 445 16.61 -13.14 -2.94
CA GLN A 445 16.58 -14.61 -2.77
C GLN A 445 17.71 -15.36 -3.48
N ILE A 446 18.31 -14.80 -4.54
CA ILE A 446 19.47 -15.43 -5.20
C ILE A 446 20.66 -15.60 -4.21
N LYS A 447 20.68 -14.82 -3.10
CA LYS A 447 21.60 -15.04 -1.96
C LYS A 447 21.07 -16.07 -0.95
N CYS A 448 19.74 -16.16 -0.77
CA CYS A 448 19.06 -17.06 0.16
C CYS A 448 18.43 -18.26 -0.58
N GLN A 449 19.27 -19.23 -0.95
CA GLN A 449 18.85 -20.44 -1.67
C GLN A 449 17.61 -21.11 -1.05
N VAL A 450 16.53 -21.08 -1.85
CA VAL A 450 15.37 -21.97 -1.86
C VAL A 450 14.46 -21.90 -0.62
N LEU A 451 13.25 -21.38 -0.85
CA LEU A 451 12.10 -21.46 0.05
C LEU A 451 11.82 -22.94 0.39
N SER A 452 12.22 -23.37 1.59
CA SER A 452 12.11 -24.77 2.04
C SER A 452 10.81 -24.98 2.83
N HIS A 453 9.94 -25.83 2.31
CA HIS A 453 9.17 -26.95 2.91
C HIS A 453 8.46 -26.84 4.29
N GLU A 454 8.60 -25.76 5.07
CA GLU A 454 8.06 -25.69 6.44
C GLU A 454 6.63 -25.12 6.49
N TYR A 455 6.32 -24.09 5.69
CA TYR A 455 4.99 -23.48 5.66
C TYR A 455 3.90 -24.38 5.05
N SER A 456 4.27 -25.34 4.18
CA SER A 456 3.34 -26.30 3.57
C SER A 456 2.64 -27.20 4.61
N ARG A 457 3.17 -27.38 5.84
CA ARG A 457 2.49 -28.17 6.89
C ARG A 457 1.35 -27.40 7.57
N SER A 458 1.43 -26.07 7.66
CA SER A 458 0.41 -25.25 8.33
C SER A 458 -0.84 -25.10 7.45
N MET A 459 -0.65 -24.84 6.14
CA MET A 459 -1.74 -24.77 5.15
C MET A 459 -2.42 -26.12 4.85
N LYS A 460 -1.71 -27.25 4.96
CA LYS A 460 -2.33 -28.60 4.86
C LYS A 460 -3.39 -28.83 5.95
N LYS A 461 -3.27 -28.20 7.12
CA LYS A 461 -4.27 -28.32 8.20
C LYS A 461 -5.55 -27.51 7.92
N SER A 462 -5.44 -26.34 7.30
CA SER A 462 -6.59 -25.50 6.93
C SER A 462 -7.34 -26.06 5.71
N PHE A 463 -6.63 -26.61 4.71
CA PHE A 463 -7.25 -27.20 3.52
C PHE A 463 -7.80 -28.63 3.72
N SER A 464 -7.18 -29.48 4.55
CA SER A 464 -7.75 -30.80 4.88
C SER A 464 -9.10 -30.72 5.61
N LYS A 465 -9.38 -29.59 6.27
CA LYS A 465 -10.70 -29.28 6.85
C LYS A 465 -11.75 -28.96 5.78
N LYS A 466 -11.34 -28.40 4.63
CA LYS A 466 -12.18 -28.08 3.46
C LYS A 466 -12.58 -29.35 2.69
N GLU A 467 -11.68 -30.34 2.57
CA GLU A 467 -11.98 -31.64 1.95
C GLU A 467 -12.91 -32.52 2.79
N LYS A 468 -12.82 -32.48 4.13
CA LYS A 468 -13.73 -33.25 5.00
C LYS A 468 -15.15 -32.66 4.97
N LEU A 469 -15.28 -31.34 5.05
CA LEU A 469 -16.59 -30.68 5.02
C LEU A 469 -17.31 -30.84 3.66
N SER A 470 -16.57 -30.93 2.54
CA SER A 470 -17.12 -31.18 1.21
C SER A 470 -17.58 -32.63 0.98
N LYS A 471 -17.02 -33.60 1.70
CA LYS A 471 -17.40 -35.02 1.58
C LYS A 471 -18.65 -35.35 2.38
N ASP A 472 -18.85 -34.68 3.51
CA ASP A 472 -20.01 -34.91 4.38
C ASP A 472 -21.33 -34.38 3.76
N PHE A 473 -21.26 -33.46 2.79
CA PHE A 473 -22.42 -32.92 2.07
C PHE A 473 -22.82 -33.70 0.79
N ARG A 474 -22.02 -34.69 0.34
CA ARG A 474 -22.35 -35.51 -0.85
C ARG A 474 -22.88 -36.91 -0.53
N ASN A 475 -22.93 -37.30 0.75
CA ASN A 475 -23.33 -38.64 1.17
C ASN A 475 -24.78 -38.75 1.66
N SER A 476 -25.64 -37.74 1.42
CA SER A 476 -27.03 -37.74 1.92
C SER A 476 -28.13 -37.88 0.87
N GLU A 477 -27.81 -38.14 -0.41
CA GLU A 477 -28.82 -38.44 -1.44
C GLU A 477 -28.30 -39.53 -2.38
N ASP A 478 -28.64 -40.79 -2.08
CA ASP A 478 -29.31 -41.70 -3.02
C ASP A 478 -29.30 -43.15 -2.49
N ILE A 479 -30.48 -43.58 -2.02
CA ILE A 479 -30.86 -44.97 -1.79
C ILE A 479 -31.90 -45.31 -2.86
N LEU A 480 -31.55 -46.12 -3.87
CA LEU A 480 -32.37 -47.22 -4.40
C LEU A 480 -31.67 -47.97 -5.58
N SER A 481 -31.48 -49.28 -5.38
CA SER A 481 -31.73 -50.39 -6.32
C SER A 481 -30.82 -50.74 -7.53
N GLN A 482 -30.03 -51.83 -7.29
CA GLN A 482 -29.95 -53.11 -8.03
C GLN A 482 -29.19 -53.27 -9.38
N PRO A 483 -28.68 -54.50 -9.70
CA PRO A 483 -27.40 -54.72 -10.42
C PRO A 483 -27.47 -55.39 -11.83
N ILE A 484 -26.43 -55.11 -12.67
CA ILE A 484 -25.64 -55.91 -13.68
C ILE A 484 -26.38 -56.96 -14.56
N PRO A 485 -26.21 -57.02 -15.91
CA PRO A 485 -25.12 -57.81 -16.55
C PRO A 485 -24.53 -57.31 -17.89
N GLU A 486 -23.45 -58.01 -18.26
CA GLU A 486 -22.42 -57.86 -19.29
C GLU A 486 -22.89 -58.07 -20.76
N GLU A 487 -22.08 -57.58 -21.72
CA GLU A 487 -21.56 -58.26 -22.94
C GLU A 487 -21.46 -57.39 -24.22
N ASP A 488 -20.26 -57.49 -24.82
CA ASP A 488 -19.88 -57.62 -26.23
C ASP A 488 -20.03 -56.53 -27.33
N SER A 489 -18.85 -56.19 -27.86
CA SER A 489 -18.46 -56.02 -29.27
C SER A 489 -19.14 -54.98 -30.16
N ASN A 490 -18.35 -54.03 -30.69
CA ASN A 490 -17.98 -53.96 -32.12
C ASN A 490 -17.23 -52.65 -32.43
N GLU A 491 -16.13 -52.78 -33.17
CA GLU A 491 -15.40 -51.68 -33.80
C GLU A 491 -16.25 -51.05 -34.91
N GLU A 492 -16.27 -49.71 -34.99
CA GLU A 492 -16.33 -49.02 -36.28
C GLU A 492 -15.73 -47.61 -36.17
N HIS A 493 -14.82 -47.33 -37.10
CA HIS A 493 -14.04 -46.10 -37.28
C HIS A 493 -14.91 -44.86 -37.53
N LEU A 494 -14.74 -43.81 -36.73
CA LEU A 494 -14.88 -42.42 -37.18
C LEU A 494 -13.79 -41.54 -36.53
N ILE A 495 -13.00 -40.92 -37.41
CA ILE A 495 -12.00 -39.90 -37.12
C ILE A 495 -12.68 -38.72 -36.42
N ASN A 496 -12.19 -38.30 -35.24
CA ASN A 496 -12.45 -36.96 -34.69
C ASN A 496 -11.33 -36.51 -33.75
N ASP A 497 -10.88 -35.28 -34.01
CA ASP A 497 -9.83 -34.51 -33.32
C ASP A 497 -10.20 -34.12 -31.88
N ASP A 498 -10.05 -35.02 -30.90
CA ASP A 498 -10.30 -34.67 -29.48
C ASP A 498 -9.35 -35.32 -28.46
N ALA A 499 -8.12 -35.66 -28.86
CA ALA A 499 -7.11 -36.21 -27.93
C ALA A 499 -6.46 -35.17 -26.99
N ASP A 500 -6.61 -33.87 -27.26
CA ASP A 500 -5.94 -32.80 -26.48
C ASP A 500 -6.67 -32.39 -25.18
N LYS A 501 -7.92 -32.83 -24.98
CA LYS A 501 -8.69 -32.52 -23.76
C LYS A 501 -8.53 -33.52 -22.63
N ASP A 502 -8.09 -34.74 -22.89
CA ASP A 502 -8.13 -35.81 -21.89
C ASP A 502 -6.87 -35.92 -21.02
N ILE A 503 -5.71 -35.44 -21.48
CA ILE A 503 -4.47 -35.55 -20.67
C ILE A 503 -4.40 -34.48 -19.56
N LEU A 504 -5.10 -33.33 -19.72
CA LEU A 504 -5.21 -32.35 -18.64
C LEU A 504 -6.13 -32.83 -17.49
N LYS A 505 -7.00 -33.81 -17.74
CA LYS A 505 -7.78 -34.49 -16.69
C LYS A 505 -6.95 -35.54 -15.95
N VAL A 506 -6.02 -36.21 -16.62
CA VAL A 506 -5.14 -37.22 -16.01
C VAL A 506 -4.21 -36.60 -14.95
N TYR A 507 -3.85 -35.32 -15.07
CA TYR A 507 -3.08 -34.58 -14.07
C TYR A 507 -3.90 -33.70 -13.10
N LYS A 508 -5.24 -33.65 -13.23
CA LYS A 508 -6.16 -33.25 -12.14
C LYS A 508 -6.28 -34.34 -11.05
N GLY A 509 -5.35 -35.29 -11.02
CA GLY A 509 -5.11 -36.08 -9.83
C GLY A 509 -4.50 -35.18 -8.77
N ASN A 510 -5.06 -35.20 -7.56
CA ASN A 510 -4.69 -34.46 -6.35
C ASN A 510 -3.18 -34.30 -6.04
N ASN A 511 -2.25 -34.92 -6.76
CA ASN A 511 -0.81 -34.81 -6.57
C ASN A 511 -0.14 -33.65 -7.33
N PHE A 512 -0.58 -33.28 -8.54
CA PHE A 512 0.06 -32.19 -9.30
C PHE A 512 -0.26 -30.83 -8.67
N ASP A 513 -1.53 -30.58 -8.34
CA ASP A 513 -1.94 -29.39 -7.58
C ASP A 513 -1.24 -29.34 -6.22
N LYS A 514 -1.18 -30.46 -5.47
CA LYS A 514 -0.46 -30.52 -4.19
C LYS A 514 1.03 -30.20 -4.33
N LEU A 515 1.65 -30.57 -5.45
CA LEU A 515 3.05 -30.27 -5.70
C LEU A 515 3.26 -28.82 -6.13
N MET A 516 2.40 -28.25 -6.98
CA MET A 516 2.42 -26.81 -7.28
C MET A 516 2.11 -25.95 -6.05
N PHE A 517 1.26 -26.40 -5.13
CA PHE A 517 1.11 -25.77 -3.81
C PHE A 517 2.38 -25.88 -2.94
N SER A 518 3.25 -26.86 -3.21
CA SER A 518 4.53 -27.00 -2.52
C SER A 518 5.64 -26.14 -3.16
N PHE A 519 5.41 -25.64 -4.39
CA PHE A 519 6.31 -24.78 -5.15
C PHE A 519 5.53 -23.62 -5.76
N PRO A 520 5.19 -22.60 -4.96
CA PRO A 520 4.26 -21.57 -5.37
C PRO A 520 4.79 -20.70 -6.52
N GLU A 521 6.09 -20.65 -6.77
CA GLU A 521 6.70 -20.01 -7.95
C GLU A 521 6.28 -20.69 -9.26
N LEU A 522 6.17 -22.02 -9.27
CA LEU A 522 5.62 -22.76 -10.42
C LEU A 522 4.14 -22.45 -10.62
N ARG A 523 3.39 -22.28 -9.54
CA ARG A 523 1.98 -21.88 -9.61
C ARG A 523 1.82 -20.46 -10.17
N ILE A 524 2.69 -19.53 -9.79
CA ILE A 524 2.75 -18.19 -10.40
C ILE A 524 3.04 -18.31 -11.90
N MET A 525 4.07 -19.07 -12.31
CA MET A 525 4.41 -19.24 -13.72
C MET A 525 3.25 -19.86 -14.52
N GLU A 526 2.62 -20.91 -13.98
CA GLU A 526 1.44 -21.51 -14.60
C GLU A 526 0.31 -20.48 -14.77
N SER A 527 0.01 -19.72 -13.72
CA SER A 527 -1.04 -18.70 -13.74
C SER A 527 -0.75 -17.63 -14.80
N LEU A 528 0.47 -17.09 -14.82
CA LEU A 528 0.90 -16.10 -15.81
C LEU A 528 0.80 -16.62 -17.26
N LEU A 529 1.20 -17.87 -17.49
CA LEU A 529 1.14 -18.48 -18.82
C LEU A 529 -0.30 -18.72 -19.29
N GLN A 530 -1.21 -19.06 -18.37
CA GLN A 530 -2.63 -19.19 -18.71
C GLN A 530 -3.25 -17.80 -18.99
N GLN A 531 -2.84 -16.74 -18.29
CA GLN A 531 -3.30 -15.36 -18.52
C GLN A 531 -2.94 -14.83 -19.91
N LEU A 532 -1.88 -15.32 -20.56
CA LEU A 532 -1.53 -14.96 -21.95
C LEU A 532 -2.65 -15.19 -22.97
N LYS A 533 -3.64 -16.04 -22.64
CA LYS A 533 -4.80 -16.28 -23.51
C LYS A 533 -5.86 -15.19 -23.43
N HIS A 534 -5.85 -14.39 -22.36
CA HIS A 534 -6.90 -13.42 -22.02
C HIS A 534 -6.41 -11.97 -22.13
N VAL A 535 -5.11 -11.74 -22.00
CA VAL A 535 -4.50 -10.41 -22.14
C VAL A 535 -4.63 -9.91 -23.57
N CYS A 536 -5.22 -8.73 -23.73
CA CYS A 536 -5.50 -8.11 -25.02
C CYS A 536 -4.46 -7.05 -25.42
N ASP A 537 -3.71 -6.51 -24.46
CA ASP A 537 -2.77 -5.41 -24.64
C ASP A 537 -1.30 -5.88 -24.65
N THR A 538 -0.49 -5.23 -25.49
CA THR A 538 0.95 -5.53 -25.59
C THR A 538 1.68 -5.28 -24.26
N SER A 539 1.24 -4.30 -23.46
CA SER A 539 1.80 -4.01 -22.13
C SER A 539 1.63 -5.18 -21.16
N GLY A 540 0.43 -5.74 -21.05
CA GLY A 540 0.17 -6.91 -20.21
C GLY A 540 1.04 -8.11 -20.59
N ILE A 541 1.22 -8.37 -21.89
CA ILE A 541 2.11 -9.44 -22.39
C ILE A 541 3.56 -9.18 -21.97
N VAL A 542 4.05 -7.94 -22.13
CA VAL A 542 5.41 -7.56 -21.70
C VAL A 542 5.59 -7.78 -20.20
N HIS A 543 4.62 -7.39 -19.37
CA HIS A 543 4.70 -7.59 -17.92
C HIS A 543 4.68 -9.07 -17.52
N ILE A 544 3.87 -9.90 -18.18
CA ILE A 544 3.90 -11.36 -17.99
C ILE A 544 5.29 -11.92 -18.32
N ILE A 545 5.86 -11.52 -19.47
CA ILE A 545 7.19 -11.98 -19.87
C ILE A 545 8.25 -11.50 -18.88
N SER A 546 8.16 -10.27 -18.38
CA SER A 546 9.05 -9.77 -17.33
C SER A 546 8.97 -10.61 -16.05
N CYS A 547 7.76 -10.99 -15.60
CA CYS A 547 7.62 -11.91 -14.47
C CYS A 547 8.29 -13.26 -14.74
N LEU A 548 8.08 -13.84 -15.93
CA LEU A 548 8.69 -15.12 -16.32
C LEU A 548 10.21 -15.02 -16.43
N GLU A 549 10.76 -13.90 -16.92
CA GLU A 549 12.20 -13.64 -16.95
C GLU A 549 12.78 -13.61 -15.53
N VAL A 550 12.15 -12.87 -14.62
CA VAL A 550 12.59 -12.80 -13.23
C VAL A 550 12.56 -14.18 -12.58
N LEU A 551 11.50 -14.95 -12.75
CA LEU A 551 11.34 -16.30 -12.16
C LEU A 551 12.29 -17.33 -12.78
N CYS A 552 12.38 -17.37 -14.11
CA CYS A 552 13.11 -18.42 -14.83
C CYS A 552 14.62 -18.11 -14.86
N TYR A 553 15.00 -16.91 -15.28
CA TYR A 553 16.38 -16.56 -15.59
C TYR A 553 17.11 -15.99 -14.37
N ARG A 554 16.56 -14.95 -13.72
CA ARG A 554 17.22 -14.33 -12.56
C ARG A 554 17.14 -15.23 -11.33
N GLY A 555 15.93 -15.67 -10.97
CA GLY A 555 15.66 -16.51 -9.80
C GLY A 555 16.04 -17.98 -9.95
N LYS A 556 16.26 -18.46 -11.19
CA LYS A 556 16.59 -19.86 -11.49
C LYS A 556 15.62 -20.88 -10.86
N CYS A 557 14.35 -20.49 -10.65
CA CYS A 557 13.35 -21.30 -9.94
C CYS A 557 13.14 -22.66 -10.62
N LEU A 558 13.10 -22.69 -11.95
CA LEU A 558 12.95 -23.92 -12.73
C LEU A 558 14.16 -24.86 -12.61
N GLN A 559 15.39 -24.33 -12.51
CA GLN A 559 16.59 -25.14 -12.30
C GLN A 559 16.61 -25.74 -10.89
N ALA A 560 16.16 -24.97 -9.88
CA ALA A 560 16.05 -25.47 -8.51
C ALA A 560 15.02 -26.61 -8.42
N PHE A 561 13.86 -26.45 -9.05
CA PHE A 561 12.82 -27.47 -9.04
C PHE A 561 13.19 -28.69 -9.91
N ALA A 562 13.91 -28.50 -11.02
CA ALA A 562 14.39 -29.60 -11.87
C ALA A 562 15.26 -30.61 -11.11
N LYS A 563 16.00 -30.17 -10.09
CA LYS A 563 16.78 -31.05 -9.21
C LYS A 563 15.91 -31.96 -8.33
N MET A 564 14.66 -31.58 -8.10
CA MET A 564 13.74 -32.28 -7.20
C MET A 564 12.80 -33.21 -8.00
N GLU A 565 12.19 -32.69 -9.08
CA GLU A 565 11.14 -33.38 -9.84
C GLU A 565 11.31 -33.18 -11.36
N GLU A 566 12.30 -33.86 -11.92
CA GLU A 566 12.71 -33.73 -13.33
C GLU A 566 11.58 -34.01 -14.34
N LYS A 567 10.81 -35.09 -14.12
CA LYS A 567 9.70 -35.49 -15.03
C LYS A 567 8.60 -34.42 -15.12
N LEU A 568 8.35 -33.70 -14.02
CA LEU A 568 7.34 -32.65 -14.01
C LEU A 568 7.81 -31.39 -14.73
N ILE A 569 9.10 -31.05 -14.64
CA ILE A 569 9.69 -29.99 -15.47
C ILE A 569 9.61 -30.34 -16.94
N GLN A 570 9.89 -31.59 -17.32
CA GLN A 570 9.74 -32.03 -18.71
C GLN A 570 8.30 -31.80 -19.20
N SER A 571 7.30 -32.22 -18.42
CA SER A 571 5.88 -32.03 -18.77
C SER A 571 5.50 -30.54 -18.81
N PHE A 572 5.95 -29.74 -17.84
CA PHE A 572 5.69 -28.29 -17.78
C PHE A 572 6.30 -27.57 -18.99
N GLN A 573 7.54 -27.90 -19.35
CA GLN A 573 8.21 -27.35 -20.51
C GLN A 573 7.51 -27.74 -21.81
N LYS A 574 7.23 -29.02 -22.03
CA LYS A 574 6.66 -29.54 -23.27
C LYS A 574 5.22 -29.08 -23.51
N LYS A 575 4.42 -28.92 -22.45
CA LYS A 575 2.97 -28.64 -22.58
C LYS A 575 2.60 -27.17 -22.37
N LEU A 576 3.35 -26.43 -21.55
CA LEU A 576 2.94 -25.09 -21.12
C LEU A 576 3.98 -24.02 -21.48
N LEU A 577 5.20 -24.10 -20.93
CA LEU A 577 6.17 -23.02 -21.02
C LEU A 577 6.66 -22.78 -22.45
N ILE A 578 7.28 -23.79 -23.08
CA ILE A 578 7.86 -23.63 -24.43
C ILE A 578 6.77 -23.34 -25.47
N PRO A 579 5.63 -24.06 -25.51
CA PRO A 579 4.56 -23.75 -26.47
C PRO A 579 4.01 -22.32 -26.35
N SER A 580 3.85 -21.80 -25.12
CA SER A 580 3.32 -20.45 -24.90
C SER A 580 4.31 -19.37 -25.36
N LEU A 581 5.59 -19.54 -25.02
CA LEU A 581 6.65 -18.64 -25.48
C LEU A 581 6.85 -18.71 -27.00
N TRP A 582 6.82 -19.92 -27.56
CA TRP A 582 6.95 -20.16 -29.00
C TRP A 582 5.85 -19.49 -29.80
N LYS A 583 4.60 -19.49 -29.30
CA LYS A 583 3.46 -18.84 -29.97
C LYS A 583 3.61 -17.32 -30.05
N LEU A 584 4.23 -16.69 -29.06
CA LEU A 584 4.39 -15.24 -28.98
C LEU A 584 5.63 -14.71 -29.73
N LEU A 585 6.53 -15.59 -30.17
CA LEU A 585 7.73 -15.21 -30.88
C LEU A 585 7.40 -14.85 -32.34
N GLU A 586 7.17 -13.58 -32.63
CA GLU A 586 6.88 -13.10 -33.98
C GLU A 586 7.72 -11.85 -34.32
N SER A 587 8.11 -11.70 -35.60
CA SER A 587 8.85 -10.49 -36.04
C SER A 587 7.99 -9.22 -36.02
N SER A 588 6.66 -9.37 -36.10
CA SER A 588 5.65 -8.30 -35.97
C SER A 588 5.81 -7.51 -34.67
N SER A 589 6.23 -8.17 -33.60
CA SER A 589 6.36 -7.63 -32.26
C SER A 589 7.82 -7.68 -31.78
N SER A 590 8.72 -7.03 -32.52
CA SER A 590 10.17 -7.06 -32.27
C SER A 590 10.60 -6.76 -30.82
N ASN A 591 9.83 -5.96 -30.05
CA ASN A 591 10.09 -5.71 -28.64
C ASN A 591 9.76 -6.91 -27.73
N ILE A 592 8.70 -7.66 -28.04
CA ILE A 592 8.35 -8.91 -27.35
C ILE A 592 9.36 -10.00 -27.72
N ALA A 593 9.72 -10.11 -29.01
CA ALA A 593 10.71 -11.09 -29.47
C ALA A 593 12.07 -10.95 -28.78
N LYS A 594 12.51 -9.71 -28.49
CA LYS A 594 13.73 -9.41 -27.71
C LYS A 594 13.72 -10.01 -26.31
N LEU A 595 12.57 -10.15 -25.68
CA LEU A 595 12.41 -10.71 -24.34
C LEU A 595 12.24 -12.23 -24.38
N ILE A 596 11.47 -12.74 -25.36
CA ILE A 596 11.13 -14.16 -25.48
C ILE A 596 12.31 -15.00 -25.96
N ALA A 597 13.07 -14.54 -26.95
CA ALA A 597 14.16 -15.35 -27.52
C ALA A 597 15.23 -15.73 -26.48
N PRO A 598 15.73 -14.80 -25.63
CA PRO A 598 16.61 -15.17 -24.52
C PRO A 598 15.97 -16.13 -23.51
N LEU A 599 14.68 -15.97 -23.21
CA LEU A 599 13.95 -16.84 -22.29
C LEU A 599 13.79 -18.26 -22.84
N LEU A 600 13.52 -18.43 -24.13
CA LEU A 600 13.51 -19.72 -24.82
C LEU A 600 14.90 -20.37 -24.81
N LEU A 601 15.95 -19.59 -25.09
CA LEU A 601 17.33 -20.07 -25.00
C LEU A 601 17.68 -20.47 -23.56
N HIS A 602 17.18 -19.76 -22.55
CA HIS A 602 17.34 -20.18 -21.15
C HIS A 602 16.63 -21.51 -20.85
N CYS A 603 15.46 -21.78 -21.46
CA CYS A 603 14.79 -23.09 -21.31
C CYS A 603 15.67 -24.25 -21.79
N SER A 604 16.57 -24.03 -22.76
CA SER A 604 17.52 -25.08 -23.21
C SER A 604 18.48 -25.57 -22.11
N LEU A 605 18.68 -24.78 -21.05
CA LEU A 605 19.47 -25.16 -19.87
C LEU A 605 18.74 -26.09 -18.90
N LEU A 606 17.42 -26.23 -19.04
CA LEU A 606 16.62 -27.13 -18.22
C LEU A 606 16.67 -28.56 -18.81
N PRO A 607 16.48 -29.61 -17.99
CA PRO A 607 16.42 -30.98 -18.49
C PRO A 607 15.40 -31.11 -19.63
N TYR A 608 15.79 -31.81 -20.70
CA TYR A 608 15.01 -32.00 -21.93
C TYR A 608 14.66 -30.73 -22.72
N GLY A 609 15.05 -29.53 -22.27
CA GLY A 609 14.64 -28.27 -22.91
C GLY A 609 15.15 -28.13 -24.34
N THR A 610 16.41 -28.53 -24.59
CA THR A 610 17.00 -28.53 -25.94
C THR A 610 16.24 -29.46 -26.89
N GLU A 611 15.97 -30.70 -26.45
CA GLU A 611 15.24 -31.69 -27.24
C GLU A 611 13.83 -31.22 -27.59
N ILE A 612 13.11 -30.65 -26.63
CA ILE A 612 11.73 -30.16 -26.82
C ILE A 612 11.70 -29.00 -27.83
N ILE A 613 12.65 -28.06 -27.76
CA ILE A 613 12.71 -26.93 -28.71
C ILE A 613 13.05 -27.44 -30.12
N CYS A 614 14.02 -28.34 -30.24
CA CYS A 614 14.39 -28.93 -31.52
C CYS A 614 13.23 -29.73 -32.12
N GLU A 615 12.59 -30.63 -31.36
CA GLU A 615 11.39 -31.38 -31.78
C GLU A 615 10.31 -30.42 -32.30
N ARG A 616 10.11 -29.28 -31.65
CA ARG A 616 9.14 -28.28 -32.09
C ARG A 616 9.52 -27.62 -33.41
N ILE A 617 10.80 -27.29 -33.61
CA ILE A 617 11.32 -26.77 -34.88
C ILE A 617 11.07 -27.79 -36.00
N GLU A 618 11.37 -29.07 -35.76
CA GLU A 618 11.20 -30.15 -36.73
C GLU A 618 9.75 -30.36 -37.13
N ILE A 619 8.83 -30.30 -36.18
CA ILE A 619 7.39 -30.43 -36.45
C ILE A 619 6.91 -29.25 -37.30
N ASP A 620 7.23 -28.02 -36.89
CA ASP A 620 6.69 -26.82 -37.54
C ASP A 620 7.32 -26.58 -38.93
N ILE A 621 8.59 -26.96 -39.15
CA ILE A 621 9.28 -26.81 -40.46
C ILE A 621 8.81 -27.85 -41.48
N ASN A 622 8.38 -29.02 -41.03
CA ASN A 622 7.85 -30.08 -41.89
C ASN A 622 6.32 -30.03 -42.02
N ALA A 623 5.67 -28.99 -41.50
CA ALA A 623 4.23 -28.83 -41.59
C ALA A 623 3.76 -28.71 -43.06
N GLU A 624 2.62 -29.31 -43.39
CA GLU A 624 2.02 -29.21 -44.74
C GLU A 624 1.69 -27.76 -45.11
N SER A 625 1.23 -26.98 -44.12
CA SER A 625 0.91 -25.56 -44.26
C SER A 625 2.17 -24.72 -44.43
N TRP A 626 2.30 -24.08 -45.59
CA TRP A 626 3.39 -23.14 -45.85
C TRP A 626 3.41 -21.95 -44.88
N LYS A 627 2.26 -21.57 -44.30
CA LYS A 627 2.17 -20.48 -43.32
C LYS A 627 2.87 -20.87 -42.01
N THR A 628 2.71 -22.12 -41.59
CA THR A 628 3.40 -22.66 -40.41
C THR A 628 4.90 -22.75 -40.66
N ARG A 629 5.30 -23.22 -41.86
CA ARG A 629 6.72 -23.24 -42.28
C ARG A 629 7.34 -21.84 -42.35
N PHE A 630 6.59 -20.86 -42.86
CA PHE A 630 7.03 -19.47 -42.91
C PHE A 630 7.24 -18.88 -41.50
N ASP A 631 6.32 -19.16 -40.58
CA ASP A 631 6.37 -18.70 -39.19
C ASP A 631 7.56 -19.30 -38.43
N VAL A 632 7.81 -20.61 -38.54
CA VAL A 632 8.99 -21.22 -37.89
C VAL A 632 10.31 -20.69 -38.46
N VAL A 633 10.40 -20.41 -39.76
CA VAL A 633 11.60 -19.80 -40.37
C VAL A 633 11.85 -18.41 -39.77
N ASP A 634 10.81 -17.62 -39.53
CA ASP A 634 10.91 -16.34 -38.84
C ASP A 634 11.40 -16.52 -37.39
N LYS A 635 10.81 -17.46 -36.65
CA LYS A 635 11.15 -17.78 -35.26
C LYS A 635 12.59 -18.24 -35.10
N ILE A 636 13.06 -19.13 -35.95
CA ILE A 636 14.47 -19.57 -35.94
C ILE A 636 15.38 -18.36 -36.19
N GLY A 637 15.04 -17.50 -37.16
CA GLY A 637 15.77 -16.27 -37.44
C GLY A 637 15.90 -15.36 -36.22
N LEU A 638 14.80 -15.13 -35.49
CA LEU A 638 14.77 -14.34 -34.26
C LEU A 638 15.64 -14.96 -33.15
N ILE A 639 15.54 -16.28 -32.93
CA ILE A 639 16.38 -16.99 -31.95
C ILE A 639 17.86 -16.82 -32.29
N CYS A 640 18.24 -16.99 -33.56
CA CYS A 640 19.61 -16.83 -34.01
C CYS A 640 20.11 -15.39 -33.89
N GLN A 641 19.25 -14.39 -34.12
CA GLN A 641 19.59 -12.96 -34.04
C GLN A 641 19.84 -12.50 -32.59
N PHE A 642 19.10 -13.06 -31.64
CA PHE A 642 19.23 -12.76 -30.21
C PHE A 642 20.17 -13.70 -29.46
N PHE A 643 20.75 -14.69 -30.14
CA PHE A 643 21.84 -15.48 -29.59
C PHE A 643 23.13 -14.64 -29.45
N GLY A 644 23.68 -14.57 -28.24
CA GLY A 644 24.89 -13.82 -27.90
C GLY A 644 25.00 -13.50 -26.40
N GLY A 645 26.16 -13.04 -25.93
CA GLY A 645 26.39 -12.76 -24.49
C GLY A 645 26.63 -14.03 -23.66
N ASP A 646 25.91 -14.19 -22.54
CA ASP A 646 26.01 -15.33 -21.60
C ASP A 646 25.84 -16.72 -22.23
N PHE A 647 25.16 -16.78 -23.39
CA PHE A 647 24.90 -18.01 -24.14
C PHE A 647 26.09 -18.46 -25.02
N SER A 648 27.18 -17.67 -25.10
CA SER A 648 28.32 -17.92 -26.00
C SER A 648 29.41 -18.84 -25.44
N HIS A 649 29.34 -19.22 -24.16
CA HIS A 649 30.28 -20.16 -23.54
C HIS A 649 30.33 -21.52 -24.26
N ASN A 650 31.50 -22.17 -24.27
CA ASN A 650 31.79 -23.30 -25.16
C ASN A 650 30.87 -24.53 -25.02
N GLU A 651 30.18 -24.71 -23.89
CA GLU A 651 29.33 -25.88 -23.61
C GLU A 651 27.83 -25.56 -23.46
N HIS A 652 27.36 -24.38 -23.89
CA HIS A 652 25.97 -23.99 -23.67
C HIS A 652 24.98 -24.83 -24.53
N PRO A 653 23.99 -25.54 -23.94
CA PRO A 653 22.98 -26.35 -24.66
C PRO A 653 22.23 -25.59 -25.78
N GLY A 654 21.95 -24.31 -25.57
CA GLY A 654 21.40 -23.41 -26.58
C GLY A 654 22.17 -23.33 -27.90
N LYS A 655 23.47 -23.68 -27.94
CA LYS A 655 24.21 -23.84 -29.20
C LYS A 655 23.64 -24.94 -30.06
N SER A 656 23.22 -26.07 -29.47
CA SER A 656 22.57 -27.16 -30.18
C SER A 656 21.28 -26.69 -30.85
N VAL A 657 20.45 -25.92 -30.12
CA VAL A 657 19.21 -25.33 -30.65
C VAL A 657 19.50 -24.41 -31.85
N VAL A 658 20.52 -23.54 -31.74
CA VAL A 658 20.89 -22.61 -32.83
C VAL A 658 21.46 -23.35 -34.04
N VAL A 659 22.35 -24.32 -33.84
CA VAL A 659 22.93 -25.13 -34.92
C VAL A 659 21.83 -25.93 -35.64
N HIS A 660 20.93 -26.53 -34.88
CA HIS A 660 19.78 -27.26 -35.41
C HIS A 660 18.86 -26.33 -36.21
N GLY A 661 18.56 -25.15 -35.66
CA GLY A 661 17.79 -24.11 -36.35
C GLY A 661 18.46 -23.65 -37.65
N ILE A 662 19.76 -23.35 -37.66
CA ILE A 662 20.50 -22.95 -38.87
C ILE A 662 20.47 -24.05 -39.93
N THR A 663 20.55 -25.31 -39.51
CA THR A 663 20.45 -26.46 -40.43
C THR A 663 19.09 -26.48 -41.13
N TYR A 664 18.00 -26.26 -40.38
CA TYR A 664 16.66 -26.18 -40.95
C TYR A 664 16.38 -24.88 -41.72
N LEU A 665 17.03 -23.77 -41.39
CA LEU A 665 17.01 -22.56 -42.23
C LEU A 665 17.67 -22.81 -43.59
N ALA A 666 18.78 -23.55 -43.62
CA ALA A 666 19.43 -23.95 -44.86
C ALA A 666 18.55 -24.89 -45.69
N TYR A 667 17.86 -25.83 -45.04
CA TYR A 667 16.85 -26.68 -45.68
C TYR A 667 15.69 -25.85 -46.27
N ALA A 668 15.19 -24.86 -45.52
CA ALA A 668 14.08 -24.00 -45.93
C ALA A 668 14.40 -23.09 -47.14
N LEU A 669 15.68 -22.89 -47.50
CA LEU A 669 16.03 -22.22 -48.76
C LEU A 669 15.51 -22.94 -50.00
N GLN A 670 15.30 -24.25 -49.88
CA GLN A 670 14.84 -25.11 -50.97
C GLN A 670 13.34 -25.43 -50.84
N ASP A 671 12.59 -24.68 -50.03
CA ASP A 671 11.15 -24.89 -49.86
C ASP A 671 10.40 -24.69 -51.18
N VAL A 672 9.37 -25.51 -51.40
CA VAL A 672 8.49 -25.45 -52.58
C VAL A 672 7.80 -24.08 -52.68
N ASN A 673 7.51 -23.45 -51.55
CA ASN A 673 6.91 -22.12 -51.50
C ASN A 673 8.00 -21.03 -51.50
N VAL A 674 7.98 -20.19 -52.54
CA VAL A 674 8.92 -19.08 -52.73
C VAL A 674 8.96 -18.12 -51.53
N SER A 675 7.83 -17.89 -50.85
CA SER A 675 7.77 -16.98 -49.71
C SER A 675 8.58 -17.50 -48.52
N VAL A 676 8.52 -18.81 -48.26
CA VAL A 676 9.29 -19.48 -47.20
C VAL A 676 10.78 -19.41 -47.54
N ALA A 677 11.16 -19.77 -48.77
CA ALA A 677 12.54 -19.72 -49.24
C ALA A 677 13.13 -18.29 -49.19
N MET A 678 12.37 -17.28 -49.60
CA MET A 678 12.78 -15.86 -49.51
C MET A 678 12.96 -15.41 -48.06
N LYS A 679 12.05 -15.81 -47.16
CA LYS A 679 12.17 -15.50 -45.73
C LYS A 679 13.40 -16.18 -45.12
N ALA A 680 13.65 -17.45 -45.44
CA ALA A 680 14.84 -18.18 -44.98
C ALA A 680 16.13 -17.50 -45.43
N ARG A 681 16.19 -17.05 -46.69
CA ARG A 681 17.31 -16.27 -47.22
C ARG A 681 17.51 -14.96 -46.46
N SER A 682 16.44 -14.21 -46.20
CA SER A 682 16.50 -12.97 -45.44
C SER A 682 16.97 -13.20 -44.00
N MET A 683 16.48 -14.25 -43.35
CA MET A 683 16.87 -14.59 -41.98
C MET A 683 18.33 -15.00 -41.90
N MET A 684 18.82 -15.85 -42.83
CA MET A 684 20.24 -16.22 -42.86
C MET A 684 21.18 -15.04 -43.09
N GLN A 685 20.77 -14.05 -43.89
CA GLN A 685 21.55 -12.81 -44.05
C GLN A 685 21.55 -11.94 -42.79
N ALA A 686 20.53 -12.06 -41.93
CA ALA A 686 20.39 -11.31 -40.69
C ALA A 686 21.08 -11.96 -39.48
N ILE A 687 21.55 -13.22 -39.60
CA ILE A 687 22.26 -13.91 -38.51
C ILE A 687 23.59 -13.19 -38.25
N LYS A 688 23.84 -12.84 -36.99
CA LYS A 688 25.10 -12.21 -36.57
C LYS A 688 26.24 -13.20 -36.72
N SER A 689 27.42 -12.72 -37.13
CA SER A 689 28.64 -13.53 -37.20
C SER A 689 29.02 -14.17 -35.86
N THR A 690 28.55 -13.63 -34.74
CA THR A 690 28.74 -14.19 -33.39
C THR A 690 27.93 -15.45 -33.14
N SER A 691 26.78 -15.62 -33.80
CA SER A 691 25.93 -16.82 -33.68
C SER A 691 26.44 -17.98 -34.55
N LEU A 692 27.41 -17.70 -35.43
CA LEU A 692 28.07 -18.66 -36.32
C LEU A 692 29.43 -19.14 -35.78
N LYS A 693 29.90 -18.57 -34.67
CA LYS A 693 31.12 -18.99 -33.96
C LYS A 693 30.74 -19.86 -32.77
#